data_AF-A0AA36MGF9-F1
#
_entry.id   AF-A0AA36MGF9-F1
#
_cell.length_a   1.000
_cell.length_b   1.000
_cell.length_c   1.000
_cell.angle_alpha   90.00
_cell.angle_beta   90.00
_cell.angle_gamma   90.00
#
_symmetry.space_group_name_H-M   'P 1'
#
loop_
_entity.id
_entity.type
_entity.pdbx_description
1 polymer ?
#
loop_
_entity_poly.entity_id
_entity_poly.type
_entity_poly.pdbx_seq_one_letter_code
_entity_poly.pdbx_strand_id
1 'polypeptide(L)'
;MGAVVGALKEEAIAYGYLLQMVKQLLFDRSVRSKTTLLSFVTGFFSIAFDELIHSSQCKTCEEVVQGVCGDNFQGLQGKVALITGASNGLGLENARCLMKYGCHVIWAVRSPEKAASVLSQLEKKEGKLSGKATILKIELSDLTTVKPFVESFLALKLPLHYLICNAGIMSPTEWLPSKQNFELQFATNNLSHFLLTELLMPKLKETAATSEVRVVILSSLAGAACYNFDVSKIPCPKEEYNEFAEYAVSKALDGLHARHLQKVHPNIIGCAVHPGIIGTGLGGGNRGLTSLLYSGMSMAPFRKPVVKGAATTAYCALSPEVTAHAKKGHFFYFNCGPQRPRNILGGPEELVETSHQRQLELVRTGNVCLVDLRHQGFPQYPLGFYFLEGSESVPYQQAAAFRAIAMLPQDHALMSFYELYSAGIPLLLPKAEWMYRLLYMRGQLSVGERWYQSIMPGHEPPFCEFEEAEAASGAPSAAWGLSAAKAARVAAVQTLRRIVTAPDLDTAKHMAEATLGVAGANARDGRWVVTSPATTSPGILASPGSIASMCSPAAKYERLESNIGEGTYGKVHKAFHVKTGQVVAIKRAKVSAADRDVGGIGFTALREIKVMQAIRHPNVMSCLDVFVEGEALHLVMEFMDGDLKKVIEQKALRLSEAHVKNLSQQLLQGLAALHERFFVHRDVTPNNVLLSFRTGVAKLADFGFTRSIGHEGDRPLTGMCTTLWYRAPELLFGAKHYGQAVDLWSAGCVVAELLRRDPLFPGRGEFDMLQKVIELRGTPTEEVWKDVSALPNFLEFTAHAKPPMAQLVPSSSSGCEFLEALLTLDPKQRPTAPVALSHDFLKTAWPLPCLARELPFVRDGGAANP
;
A
#
# COMPACT_ATOMS: atom_id res chain seq x y z
N MET A 1 -22.81 2.19 52.40
CA MET A 1 -22.67 0.73 52.16
C MET A 1 -23.63 0.20 51.11
N GLY A 2 -24.95 0.40 51.21
CA GLY A 2 -25.92 -0.12 50.22
C GLY A 2 -25.64 0.27 48.75
N ALA A 3 -25.26 1.52 48.48
CA ALA A 3 -24.89 1.98 47.14
C ALA A 3 -23.57 1.36 46.62
N VAL A 4 -22.61 1.11 47.52
CA VAL A 4 -21.32 0.46 47.20
C VAL A 4 -21.53 -1.01 46.91
N VAL A 5 -22.41 -1.68 47.67
CA VAL A 5 -22.80 -3.08 47.44
C VAL A 5 -23.63 -3.22 46.15
N GLY A 6 -24.42 -2.20 45.79
CA GLY A 6 -25.13 -2.12 44.51
C GLY A 6 -24.15 -2.05 43.33
N ALA A 7 -23.20 -1.11 43.39
CA ALA A 7 -22.16 -0.97 42.37
C ALA A 7 -21.30 -2.23 42.22
N LEU A 8 -20.87 -2.84 43.32
CA LEU A 8 -20.11 -4.10 43.31
C LEU A 8 -20.91 -5.29 42.73
N LYS A 9 -22.24 -5.32 42.92
CA LYS A 9 -23.10 -6.33 42.28
C LYS A 9 -23.20 -6.12 40.78
N GLU A 10 -23.31 -4.88 40.33
CA GLU A 10 -23.35 -4.54 38.90
C GLU A 10 -22.00 -4.85 38.21
N GLU A 11 -20.87 -4.57 38.88
CA GLU A 11 -19.53 -4.96 38.45
C GLU A 11 -19.37 -6.48 38.34
N ALA A 12 -19.83 -7.24 39.34
CA ALA A 12 -19.74 -8.69 39.34
C ALA A 12 -20.58 -9.34 38.21
N ILE A 13 -21.75 -8.77 37.90
CA ILE A 13 -22.61 -9.23 36.80
C ILE A 13 -21.94 -8.94 35.45
N ALA A 14 -21.38 -7.74 35.26
CA ALA A 14 -20.65 -7.37 34.04
C ALA A 14 -19.41 -8.27 33.82
N TYR A 15 -18.67 -8.57 34.89
CA TYR A 15 -17.54 -9.50 34.86
C TYR A 15 -17.97 -10.93 34.52
N GLY A 16 -19.11 -11.38 35.04
CA GLY A 16 -19.69 -12.69 34.73
C GLY A 16 -20.00 -12.84 33.23
N TYR A 17 -20.60 -11.82 32.62
CA TYR A 17 -20.88 -11.80 31.19
C TYR A 17 -19.61 -11.74 30.32
N LEU A 18 -18.62 -10.93 30.72
CA LEU A 18 -17.30 -10.89 30.08
C LEU A 18 -16.64 -12.27 30.09
N LEU A 19 -16.64 -12.97 31.22
CA LEU A 19 -16.10 -14.32 31.37
C LEU A 19 -16.83 -15.36 30.52
N GLN A 20 -18.15 -15.26 30.41
CA GLN A 20 -18.96 -16.19 29.62
C GLN A 20 -18.75 -16.00 28.11
N MET A 21 -18.61 -14.75 27.66
CA MET A 21 -18.35 -14.42 26.27
C MET A 21 -16.90 -14.72 25.87
N VAL A 22 -15.93 -14.43 26.74
CA VAL A 22 -14.52 -14.85 26.58
C VAL A 22 -14.45 -16.38 26.51
N LYS A 23 -15.20 -17.12 27.34
CA LYS A 23 -15.30 -18.58 27.20
C LYS A 23 -15.83 -18.99 25.83
N GLN A 24 -16.96 -18.46 25.37
CA GLN A 24 -17.52 -18.84 24.06
C GLN A 24 -16.58 -18.48 22.88
N LEU A 25 -15.93 -17.32 22.92
CA LEU A 25 -14.97 -16.85 21.90
C LEU A 25 -13.63 -17.61 21.92
N LEU A 26 -13.23 -18.13 23.08
CA LEU A 26 -12.02 -18.95 23.19
C LEU A 26 -12.20 -20.32 22.50
N PHE A 27 -13.44 -20.82 22.40
CA PHE A 27 -13.77 -22.13 21.85
C PHE A 27 -14.32 -22.13 20.41
N ASP A 28 -14.60 -20.97 19.82
CA ASP A 28 -15.00 -20.87 18.41
C ASP A 28 -13.77 -20.92 17.48
N ARG A 29 -13.74 -21.90 16.57
CA ARG A 29 -12.64 -22.16 15.63
C ARG A 29 -12.69 -21.28 14.37
N SER A 30 -13.77 -20.53 14.15
CA SER A 30 -13.98 -19.72 12.94
C SER A 30 -13.35 -18.31 13.01
N VAL A 31 -12.90 -17.86 14.18
CA VAL A 31 -12.38 -16.50 14.36
C VAL A 31 -10.87 -16.43 14.08
N ARG A 32 -10.50 -15.88 12.91
CA ARG A 32 -9.12 -15.83 12.40
C ARG A 32 -8.16 -14.86 13.14
N SER A 33 -8.64 -13.95 13.99
CA SER A 33 -7.79 -13.09 14.83
C SER A 33 -8.36 -12.95 16.24
N LYS A 34 -7.89 -13.79 17.16
CA LYS A 34 -8.25 -13.67 18.60
C LYS A 34 -7.82 -12.31 19.18
N THR A 35 -6.81 -11.65 18.59
CA THR A 35 -6.26 -10.37 19.07
C THR A 35 -7.14 -9.16 18.73
N THR A 36 -7.67 -9.07 17.50
CA THR A 36 -8.57 -7.97 17.09
C THR A 36 -9.92 -8.08 17.81
N LEU A 37 -10.43 -9.31 17.94
CA LEU A 37 -11.67 -9.57 18.66
C LEU A 37 -11.49 -9.36 20.17
N LEU A 38 -10.40 -9.86 20.78
CA LEU A 38 -10.14 -9.61 22.20
C LEU A 38 -9.94 -8.13 22.47
N SER A 39 -9.25 -7.40 21.59
CA SER A 39 -9.07 -5.94 21.68
C SER A 39 -10.38 -5.16 21.49
N PHE A 40 -11.24 -5.63 20.59
CA PHE A 40 -12.60 -5.12 20.45
C PHE A 40 -13.40 -5.39 21.73
N VAL A 41 -13.30 -6.59 22.32
CA VAL A 41 -14.00 -6.97 23.55
C VAL A 41 -13.47 -6.19 24.76
N THR A 42 -12.15 -6.12 25.01
CA THR A 42 -11.60 -5.32 26.11
C THR A 42 -11.86 -3.83 25.93
N GLY A 43 -11.76 -3.30 24.70
CA GLY A 43 -12.19 -1.95 24.38
C GLY A 43 -13.66 -1.75 24.71
N PHE A 44 -14.54 -2.59 24.17
CA PHE A 44 -15.98 -2.55 24.37
C PHE A 44 -16.40 -2.61 25.85
N PHE A 45 -15.74 -3.43 26.66
CA PHE A 45 -16.03 -3.53 28.09
C PHE A 45 -15.46 -2.36 28.90
N SER A 46 -14.28 -1.82 28.56
CA SER A 46 -13.80 -0.55 29.14
C SER A 46 -14.80 0.58 28.86
N ILE A 47 -15.43 0.56 27.68
CA ILE A 47 -16.42 1.55 27.24
C ILE A 47 -17.74 1.36 27.97
N ALA A 48 -18.25 0.13 28.06
CA ALA A 48 -19.45 -0.19 28.80
C ALA A 48 -19.28 0.19 30.27
N PHE A 49 -18.08 0.04 30.83
CA PHE A 49 -17.74 0.45 32.18
C PHE A 49 -17.72 1.98 32.36
N ASP A 50 -17.07 2.72 31.46
CA ASP A 50 -17.12 4.19 31.45
C ASP A 50 -18.56 4.70 31.29
N GLU A 51 -19.37 4.05 30.45
CA GLU A 51 -20.80 4.36 30.29
C GLU A 51 -21.59 4.07 31.56
N LEU A 52 -21.33 2.97 32.25
CA LEU A 52 -22.00 2.62 33.51
C LEU A 52 -21.73 3.69 34.57
N ILE A 53 -20.47 4.08 34.74
CA ILE A 53 -20.04 5.09 35.74
C ILE A 53 -20.60 6.48 35.43
N HIS A 54 -20.69 6.87 34.15
CA HIS A 54 -21.06 8.25 33.75
C HIS A 54 -22.50 8.39 33.22
N SER A 55 -23.29 7.31 33.22
CA SER A 55 -24.68 7.28 32.69
C SER A 55 -25.62 8.29 33.37
N SER A 56 -25.41 8.54 34.66
CA SER A 56 -26.21 9.44 35.51
C SER A 56 -25.95 10.93 35.26
N GLN A 57 -24.81 11.29 34.65
CA GLN A 57 -24.39 12.69 34.40
C GLN A 57 -24.54 13.14 32.93
N CYS A 58 -24.97 12.26 32.03
CA CYS A 58 -25.12 12.60 30.61
C CYS A 58 -26.34 13.49 30.33
N LYS A 59 -26.09 14.66 29.74
CA LYS A 59 -27.12 15.59 29.23
C LYS A 59 -27.93 14.98 28.09
N THR A 60 -29.17 15.41 27.96
CA THR A 60 -30.03 15.20 26.78
C THR A 60 -29.65 16.16 25.66
N CYS A 61 -30.05 15.83 24.43
CA CYS A 61 -29.88 16.67 23.25
C CYS A 61 -30.50 18.04 23.46
N GLU A 62 -31.71 18.09 24.03
CA GLU A 62 -32.40 19.34 24.29
C GLU A 62 -31.68 20.21 25.33
N GLU A 63 -31.18 19.62 26.43
CA GLU A 63 -30.38 20.35 27.42
C GLU A 63 -29.07 20.91 26.82
N VAL A 64 -28.47 20.21 25.85
CA VAL A 64 -27.29 20.72 25.13
C VAL A 64 -27.65 21.90 24.24
N VAL A 65 -28.72 21.79 23.44
CA VAL A 65 -29.15 22.89 22.56
C VAL A 65 -29.60 24.10 23.40
N GLN A 66 -30.36 23.87 24.47
CA GLN A 66 -30.79 24.91 25.42
C GLN A 66 -29.59 25.55 26.11
N GLY A 67 -28.56 24.78 26.48
CA GLY A 67 -27.34 25.33 27.08
C GLY A 67 -26.60 26.31 26.16
N VAL A 68 -26.76 26.20 24.84
CA VAL A 68 -26.19 27.14 23.85
C VAL A 68 -27.14 28.29 23.54
N CYS A 69 -28.43 28.02 23.37
CA CYS A 69 -29.42 29.02 22.94
C CYS A 69 -30.09 29.78 24.10
N GLY A 70 -29.92 29.32 25.34
CA GLY A 70 -30.73 29.74 26.48
C GLY A 70 -32.22 29.50 26.23
N ASP A 71 -33.07 30.42 26.71
CA ASP A 71 -34.51 30.40 26.47
C ASP A 71 -34.92 31.05 25.13
N ASN A 72 -33.96 31.37 24.26
CA ASN A 72 -34.23 31.92 22.94
C ASN A 72 -34.56 30.81 21.93
N PHE A 73 -35.85 30.50 21.78
CA PHE A 73 -36.35 29.53 20.79
C PHE A 73 -36.17 29.94 19.31
N GLN A 74 -35.58 31.12 19.05
CA GLN A 74 -35.12 31.56 17.73
C GLN A 74 -33.58 31.64 17.65
N GLY A 75 -32.86 31.07 18.63
CA GLY A 75 -31.40 31.16 18.74
C GLY A 75 -30.63 30.61 17.54
N LEU A 76 -31.25 29.74 16.74
CA LEU A 76 -30.70 29.16 15.50
C LEU A 76 -31.39 29.69 14.24
N GLN A 77 -32.15 30.78 14.32
CA GLN A 77 -32.79 31.38 13.16
C GLN A 77 -31.74 31.78 12.11
N GLY A 78 -31.99 31.43 10.84
CA GLY A 78 -31.05 31.63 9.75
C GLY A 78 -29.93 30.58 9.66
N LYS A 79 -29.80 29.68 10.64
CA LYS A 79 -28.90 28.52 10.56
C LYS A 79 -29.57 27.38 9.81
N VAL A 80 -28.76 26.66 9.04
CA VAL A 80 -29.20 25.56 8.18
C VAL A 80 -28.40 24.31 8.48
N ALA A 81 -29.09 23.24 8.83
CA ALA A 81 -28.50 21.92 9.06
C ALA A 81 -28.96 20.93 7.98
N LEU A 82 -28.08 20.03 7.56
CA LEU A 82 -28.42 18.88 6.73
C LEU A 82 -28.13 17.62 7.53
N ILE A 83 -29.15 16.78 7.75
CA ILE A 83 -29.05 15.60 8.61
C ILE A 83 -29.45 14.35 7.83
N THR A 84 -28.53 13.39 7.71
CA THR A 84 -28.85 12.08 7.14
C THR A 84 -29.57 11.20 8.15
N GLY A 85 -30.65 10.55 7.72
CA GLY A 85 -31.49 9.73 8.60
C GLY A 85 -32.33 10.55 9.59
N ALA A 86 -32.71 11.78 9.22
CA ALA A 86 -33.48 12.70 10.07
C ALA A 86 -34.89 12.23 10.44
N SER A 87 -35.38 11.11 9.90
CA SER A 87 -36.72 10.59 10.16
C SER A 87 -36.79 9.49 11.23
N ASN A 88 -35.66 9.09 11.83
CA ASN A 88 -35.65 8.07 12.90
C ASN A 88 -34.48 8.24 13.87
N GLY A 89 -34.62 7.67 15.08
CA GLY A 89 -33.55 7.54 16.07
C GLY A 89 -32.83 8.86 16.40
N LEU A 90 -31.49 8.80 16.40
CA LEU A 90 -30.63 9.93 16.75
C LEU A 90 -30.76 11.12 15.79
N GLY A 91 -30.99 10.86 14.50
CA GLY A 91 -31.12 11.90 13.49
C GLY A 91 -32.40 12.70 13.67
N LEU A 92 -33.51 12.01 13.95
CA LEU A 92 -34.79 12.64 14.28
C LEU A 92 -34.71 13.50 15.55
N GLU A 93 -34.04 13.01 16.59
CA GLU A 93 -33.91 13.76 17.83
C GLU A 93 -33.05 15.03 17.67
N ASN A 94 -31.94 14.94 16.93
CA ASN A 94 -31.15 16.12 16.57
C ASN A 94 -31.98 17.10 15.72
N ALA A 95 -32.71 16.61 14.71
CA ALA A 95 -33.57 17.45 13.87
C ALA A 95 -34.65 18.16 14.71
N ARG A 96 -35.33 17.43 15.60
CA ARG A 96 -36.33 17.98 16.53
C ARG A 96 -35.74 19.11 17.36
N CYS A 97 -34.62 18.86 18.05
CA CYS A 97 -34.01 19.86 18.92
C CYS A 97 -33.56 21.09 18.14
N LEU A 98 -32.90 20.93 16.98
CA LEU A 98 -32.45 22.08 16.19
C LEU A 98 -33.62 22.90 15.65
N MET A 99 -34.69 22.26 15.16
CA MET A 99 -35.88 22.96 14.69
C MET A 99 -36.64 23.67 15.82
N LYS A 100 -36.66 23.11 17.03
CA LYS A 100 -37.28 23.75 18.20
C LYS A 100 -36.66 25.11 18.55
N TYR A 101 -35.40 25.32 18.16
CA TYR A 101 -34.67 26.56 18.39
C TYR A 101 -34.48 27.41 17.11
N GLY A 102 -35.25 27.16 16.06
CA GLY A 102 -35.34 28.04 14.89
C GLY A 102 -34.50 27.62 13.67
N CYS A 103 -33.81 26.47 13.73
CA CYS A 103 -32.98 26.00 12.63
C CYS A 103 -33.81 25.50 11.44
N HIS A 104 -33.37 25.79 10.22
CA HIS A 104 -33.89 25.13 9.01
C HIS A 104 -33.14 23.82 8.79
N VAL A 105 -33.82 22.69 8.95
CA VAL A 105 -33.22 21.36 8.83
C VAL A 105 -33.62 20.69 7.51
N ILE A 106 -32.64 20.32 6.71
CA ILE A 106 -32.79 19.46 5.54
C ILE A 106 -32.79 18.00 6.01
N TRP A 107 -33.95 17.36 5.88
CA TRP A 107 -34.16 15.97 6.22
C TRP A 107 -33.76 15.09 5.04
N ALA A 108 -32.54 14.57 5.07
CA ALA A 108 -32.02 13.67 4.05
C ALA A 108 -32.44 12.23 4.38
N VAL A 109 -33.42 11.70 3.65
CA VAL A 109 -34.16 10.48 4.01
C VAL A 109 -34.36 9.53 2.83
N ARG A 110 -34.49 8.24 3.13
CA ARG A 110 -34.78 7.19 2.14
C ARG A 110 -36.20 7.28 1.55
N SER A 111 -37.19 7.51 2.41
CA SER A 111 -38.62 7.61 2.03
C SER A 111 -39.18 8.96 2.48
N PRO A 112 -39.36 9.90 1.53
CA PRO A 112 -39.96 11.20 1.79
C PRO A 112 -41.36 11.11 2.40
N GLU A 113 -42.16 10.12 1.99
CA GLU A 113 -43.54 9.94 2.42
C GLU A 113 -43.60 9.55 3.90
N LYS A 114 -42.75 8.60 4.32
CA LYS A 114 -42.62 8.23 5.73
C LYS A 114 -42.09 9.40 6.56
N ALA A 115 -41.13 10.16 6.04
CA ALA A 115 -40.60 11.33 6.73
C ALA A 115 -41.66 12.43 6.91
N ALA A 116 -42.53 12.66 5.92
CA ALA A 116 -43.62 13.62 6.03
C ALA A 116 -44.63 13.24 7.12
N SER A 117 -44.94 11.94 7.25
CA SER A 117 -45.78 11.43 8.33
C SER A 117 -45.14 11.63 9.71
N VAL A 118 -43.84 11.32 9.84
CA VAL A 118 -43.08 11.54 11.08
C VAL A 118 -43.03 13.02 11.45
N LEU A 119 -42.78 13.91 10.49
CA LEU A 119 -42.77 15.35 10.70
C LEU A 119 -44.13 15.86 11.19
N SER A 120 -45.22 15.40 10.57
CA SER A 120 -46.58 15.75 10.99
C SER A 120 -46.89 15.30 12.42
N GLN A 121 -46.41 14.13 12.82
CA GLN A 121 -46.55 13.64 14.20
C GLN A 121 -45.69 14.45 15.18
N LEU A 122 -44.49 14.85 14.77
CA LEU A 122 -43.59 15.67 15.56
C LEU A 122 -44.19 17.05 15.86
N GLU A 123 -44.72 17.72 14.84
CA GLU A 123 -45.39 19.02 14.97
C GLU A 123 -46.66 18.94 15.83
N LYS A 124 -47.40 17.82 15.76
CA LYS A 124 -48.54 17.60 16.68
C LYS A 124 -48.10 17.44 18.13
N LYS A 125 -46.95 16.80 18.37
CA LYS A 125 -46.44 16.51 19.71
C LYS A 125 -45.77 17.74 20.36
N GLU A 126 -44.96 18.48 19.61
CA GLU A 126 -44.20 19.63 20.12
C GLU A 126 -44.97 20.96 19.99
N GLY A 127 -46.06 20.98 19.21
CA GLY A 127 -46.70 22.22 18.79
C GLY A 127 -45.95 22.89 17.62
N LYS A 128 -46.25 24.16 17.36
CA LYS A 128 -45.61 24.91 16.26
C LYS A 128 -44.12 25.10 16.56
N LEU A 129 -43.27 24.39 15.82
CA LEU A 129 -41.82 24.57 15.85
C LEU A 129 -41.43 25.94 15.26
N SER A 130 -40.37 26.54 15.79
CA SER A 130 -39.84 27.83 15.30
C SER A 130 -39.06 27.69 14.01
N GLY A 131 -38.40 26.54 13.81
CA GLY A 131 -37.66 26.19 12.61
C GLY A 131 -38.51 25.53 11.53
N LYS A 132 -37.85 25.07 10.46
CA LYS A 132 -38.50 24.46 9.30
C LYS A 132 -37.80 23.17 8.90
N ALA A 133 -38.56 22.18 8.45
CA ALA A 133 -38.03 21.00 7.77
C ALA A 133 -38.11 21.13 6.24
N THR A 134 -37.13 20.61 5.51
CA THR A 134 -37.24 20.37 4.05
C THR A 134 -36.78 18.96 3.76
N ILE A 135 -37.68 18.15 3.22
CA ILE A 135 -37.45 16.72 3.01
C ILE A 135 -36.86 16.51 1.61
N LEU A 136 -35.69 15.90 1.55
CA LEU A 136 -35.00 15.54 0.31
C LEU A 136 -34.64 14.05 0.33
N LYS A 137 -34.79 13.39 -0.82
CA LYS A 137 -34.59 11.95 -0.97
C LYS A 137 -33.11 11.60 -1.18
N ILE A 138 -32.59 10.68 -0.39
CA ILE A 138 -31.27 10.04 -0.59
C ILE A 138 -31.31 8.59 -0.12
N GLU A 139 -30.68 7.68 -0.86
CA GLU A 139 -30.45 6.30 -0.43
C GLU A 139 -28.95 6.06 -0.27
N LEU A 140 -28.47 6.00 0.98
CA LEU A 140 -27.04 5.90 1.26
C LEU A 140 -26.45 4.53 0.88
N SER A 141 -27.26 3.50 0.65
CA SER A 141 -26.78 2.24 0.07
C SER A 141 -26.61 2.27 -1.45
N ASP A 142 -26.94 3.40 -2.09
CA ASP A 142 -26.81 3.64 -3.52
C ASP A 142 -26.15 5.00 -3.78
N LEU A 143 -24.85 4.96 -4.06
CA LEU A 143 -24.02 6.14 -4.28
C LEU A 143 -24.50 7.00 -5.46
N THR A 144 -25.23 6.42 -6.43
CA THR A 144 -25.78 7.19 -7.56
C THR A 144 -26.84 8.20 -7.12
N THR A 145 -27.42 8.04 -5.93
CA THR A 145 -28.43 8.96 -5.39
C THR A 145 -27.83 10.18 -4.69
N VAL A 146 -26.51 10.21 -4.46
CA VAL A 146 -25.84 11.31 -3.74
C VAL A 146 -25.78 12.57 -4.61
N LYS A 147 -25.42 12.47 -5.91
CA LYS A 147 -25.42 13.63 -6.84
C LYS A 147 -26.77 14.34 -6.91
N PRO A 148 -27.87 13.63 -7.26
CA PRO A 148 -29.14 14.31 -7.49
C PRO A 148 -29.68 14.92 -6.18
N PHE A 149 -29.36 14.32 -5.04
CA PHE A 149 -29.63 14.89 -3.73
C PHE A 149 -28.87 16.21 -3.52
N VAL A 150 -27.56 16.25 -3.80
CA VAL A 150 -26.74 17.47 -3.69
C VAL A 150 -27.26 18.56 -4.63
N GLU A 151 -27.56 18.23 -5.88
CA GLU A 151 -28.14 19.17 -6.85
C GLU A 151 -29.48 19.75 -6.34
N SER A 152 -30.35 18.89 -5.78
CA SER A 152 -31.62 19.31 -5.18
C SER A 152 -31.41 20.25 -3.98
N PHE A 153 -30.41 19.99 -3.13
CA PHE A 153 -30.07 20.87 -2.03
C PHE A 153 -29.52 22.22 -2.52
N LEU A 154 -28.58 22.20 -3.48
CA LEU A 154 -27.98 23.42 -4.03
C LEU A 154 -29.02 24.30 -4.73
N ALA A 155 -30.04 23.71 -5.35
CA ALA A 155 -31.16 24.43 -5.96
C ALA A 155 -31.98 25.24 -4.94
N LEU A 156 -31.96 24.88 -3.66
CA LEU A 156 -32.61 25.67 -2.60
C LEU A 156 -31.89 26.99 -2.32
N LYS A 157 -30.64 27.15 -2.77
CA LYS A 157 -29.81 28.35 -2.57
C LYS A 157 -29.64 28.74 -1.10
N LEU A 158 -29.59 27.74 -0.22
CA LEU A 158 -29.40 27.93 1.22
C LEU A 158 -27.91 27.84 1.58
N PRO A 159 -27.47 28.52 2.66
CA PRO A 159 -26.17 28.22 3.28
C PRO A 159 -26.18 26.82 3.91
N LEU A 160 -25.01 26.28 4.25
CA LEU A 160 -24.89 25.01 4.96
C LEU A 160 -23.97 25.18 6.18
N HIS A 161 -24.57 25.35 7.35
CA HIS A 161 -23.83 25.58 8.60
C HIS A 161 -23.43 24.27 9.27
N TYR A 162 -24.33 23.30 9.26
CA TYR A 162 -24.14 22.02 9.94
C TYR A 162 -24.42 20.86 8.98
N LEU A 163 -23.39 20.09 8.63
CA LEU A 163 -23.56 18.82 7.92
C LEU A 163 -23.45 17.68 8.93
N ILE A 164 -24.53 16.95 9.17
CA ILE A 164 -24.61 15.87 10.15
C ILE A 164 -24.80 14.52 9.43
N CYS A 165 -23.70 13.80 9.27
CA CYS A 165 -23.63 12.46 8.67
C CYS A 165 -23.96 11.40 9.73
N ASN A 166 -25.26 11.16 9.97
CA ASN A 166 -25.78 10.37 11.09
C ASN A 166 -26.31 8.98 10.70
N ALA A 167 -26.81 8.79 9.48
CA ALA A 167 -27.42 7.53 9.09
C ALA A 167 -26.40 6.37 9.01
N GLY A 168 -26.84 5.16 9.30
CA GLY A 168 -25.98 3.99 9.17
C GLY A 168 -26.72 2.70 9.44
N ILE A 169 -26.06 1.60 9.13
CA ILE A 169 -26.47 0.23 9.46
C ILE A 169 -25.36 -0.43 10.28
N MET A 170 -25.71 -1.52 10.96
CA MET A 170 -24.77 -2.24 11.80
C MET A 170 -25.01 -3.74 11.68
N SER A 171 -23.91 -4.48 11.55
CA SER A 171 -23.82 -5.93 11.61
C SER A 171 -24.79 -6.68 10.67
N PRO A 172 -24.74 -6.45 9.34
CA PRO A 172 -25.24 -7.45 8.41
C PRO A 172 -24.52 -8.78 8.67
N THR A 173 -25.24 -9.89 8.84
CA THR A 173 -24.65 -11.20 9.16
C THR A 173 -23.84 -11.80 8.01
N GLU A 174 -24.05 -11.30 6.80
CA GLU A 174 -23.40 -11.71 5.58
C GLU A 174 -22.90 -10.48 4.83
N TRP A 175 -21.88 -10.67 4.00
CA TRP A 175 -21.43 -9.64 3.07
C TRP A 175 -22.55 -9.37 2.05
N LEU A 176 -23.12 -8.17 2.09
CA LEU A 176 -24.17 -7.75 1.17
C LEU A 176 -23.62 -6.71 0.19
N PRO A 177 -23.90 -6.83 -1.12
CA PRO A 177 -23.51 -5.81 -2.08
C PRO A 177 -24.46 -4.59 -2.01
N SER A 178 -23.87 -3.40 -2.01
CA SER A 178 -24.53 -2.15 -2.42
C SER A 178 -24.80 -2.13 -3.92
N LYS A 179 -25.49 -1.09 -4.42
CA LYS A 179 -25.77 -0.94 -5.86
C LYS A 179 -24.51 -0.85 -6.73
N GLN A 180 -23.40 -0.37 -6.17
CA GLN A 180 -22.10 -0.28 -6.83
C GLN A 180 -21.19 -1.48 -6.51
N ASN A 181 -21.75 -2.55 -5.92
CA ASN A 181 -21.05 -3.77 -5.55
C ASN A 181 -19.92 -3.59 -4.51
N PHE A 182 -20.02 -2.57 -3.67
CA PHE A 182 -19.24 -2.45 -2.45
C PHE A 182 -19.97 -3.10 -1.28
N GLU A 183 -19.24 -3.52 -0.23
CA GLU A 183 -19.82 -3.98 1.03
C GLU A 183 -20.83 -2.95 1.56
N LEU A 184 -22.05 -3.40 1.85
CA LEU A 184 -23.22 -2.55 2.11
C LEU A 184 -23.03 -1.61 3.31
N GLN A 185 -22.43 -2.09 4.40
CA GLN A 185 -22.20 -1.33 5.62
C GLN A 185 -21.17 -0.22 5.39
N PHE A 186 -20.05 -0.54 4.73
CA PHE A 186 -19.05 0.44 4.31
C PHE A 186 -19.65 1.48 3.36
N ALA A 187 -20.39 1.04 2.34
CA ALA A 187 -21.04 1.96 1.39
C ALA A 187 -22.01 2.92 2.09
N THR A 188 -22.84 2.39 2.99
CA THR A 188 -23.89 3.15 3.68
C THR A 188 -23.35 4.06 4.78
N ASN A 189 -22.47 3.53 5.63
CA ASN A 189 -21.99 4.25 6.82
C ASN A 189 -20.95 5.31 6.47
N ASN A 190 -20.10 5.00 5.50
CA ASN A 190 -18.88 5.75 5.24
C ASN A 190 -18.86 6.34 3.81
N LEU A 191 -18.82 5.52 2.77
CA LEU A 191 -18.51 5.99 1.42
C LEU A 191 -19.54 6.99 0.85
N SER A 192 -20.83 6.79 1.13
CA SER A 192 -21.88 7.74 0.72
C SER A 192 -21.81 9.07 1.47
N HIS A 193 -21.45 9.05 2.76
CA HIS A 193 -21.24 10.27 3.53
C HIS A 193 -19.97 11.01 3.13
N PHE A 194 -18.91 10.27 2.81
CA PHE A 194 -17.69 10.80 2.23
C PHE A 194 -18.01 11.53 0.92
N LEU A 195 -18.66 10.85 -0.03
CA LEU A 195 -19.07 11.46 -1.31
C LEU A 195 -19.98 12.68 -1.12
N LEU A 196 -20.94 12.59 -0.20
CA LEU A 196 -21.84 13.71 0.12
C LEU A 196 -21.06 14.93 0.63
N THR A 197 -20.07 14.72 1.49
CA THR A 197 -19.24 15.78 2.06
C THR A 197 -18.37 16.42 0.98
N GLU A 198 -17.72 15.62 0.14
CA GLU A 198 -16.88 16.11 -0.97
C GLU A 198 -17.68 16.95 -1.97
N LEU A 199 -18.90 16.52 -2.33
CA LEU A 199 -19.74 17.26 -3.29
C LEU A 199 -20.36 18.53 -2.71
N LEU A 200 -20.60 18.57 -1.41
CA LEU A 200 -21.08 19.78 -0.71
C LEU A 200 -19.94 20.74 -0.35
N MET A 201 -18.68 20.34 -0.54
CA MET A 201 -17.53 21.11 -0.11
C MET A 201 -17.46 22.54 -0.65
N PRO A 202 -17.82 22.82 -1.93
CA PRO A 202 -17.91 24.20 -2.41
C PRO A 202 -18.91 25.05 -1.61
N LYS A 203 -20.09 24.49 -1.28
CA LYS A 203 -21.12 25.19 -0.50
C LYS A 203 -20.73 25.35 0.98
N LEU A 204 -20.05 24.35 1.55
CA LEU A 204 -19.48 24.44 2.89
C LEU A 204 -18.45 25.57 2.95
N LYS A 205 -17.55 25.68 1.97
CA LYS A 205 -16.56 26.77 1.88
C LYS A 205 -17.19 28.14 1.67
N GLU A 206 -18.20 28.23 0.80
CA GLU A 206 -18.97 29.46 0.59
C GLU A 206 -19.61 29.95 1.90
N THR A 207 -20.22 29.04 2.66
CA THR A 207 -20.82 29.36 3.97
C THR A 207 -19.73 29.73 4.99
N ALA A 208 -18.60 29.00 4.98
CA ALA A 208 -17.46 29.21 5.87
C ALA A 208 -16.81 30.59 5.70
N ALA A 209 -17.03 31.27 4.56
CA ALA A 209 -16.55 32.62 4.33
C ALA A 209 -17.25 33.68 5.21
N THR A 210 -18.46 33.39 5.71
CA THR A 210 -19.28 34.35 6.47
C THR A 210 -19.80 33.81 7.80
N SER A 211 -19.65 32.52 8.07
CA SER A 211 -20.15 31.86 9.27
C SER A 211 -19.32 30.63 9.62
N GLU A 212 -19.35 30.21 10.88
CA GLU A 212 -18.74 28.95 11.28
C GLU A 212 -19.48 27.76 10.67
N VAL A 213 -18.73 26.79 10.14
CA VAL A 213 -19.25 25.58 9.49
C VAL A 213 -18.70 24.34 10.20
N ARG A 214 -19.59 23.38 10.48
CA ARG A 214 -19.25 22.12 11.15
C ARG A 214 -19.74 20.92 10.36
N VAL A 215 -18.85 19.94 10.20
CA VAL A 215 -19.16 18.63 9.62
C VAL A 215 -19.07 17.59 10.74
N VAL A 216 -20.22 17.09 11.18
CA VAL A 216 -20.37 16.15 12.30
C VAL A 216 -20.66 14.76 11.74
N ILE A 217 -19.71 13.85 11.89
CA ILE A 217 -19.75 12.49 11.34
C ILE A 217 -19.96 11.51 12.48
N LEU A 218 -21.03 10.71 12.40
CA LEU A 218 -21.34 9.72 13.42
C LEU A 218 -20.41 8.51 13.30
N SER A 219 -19.38 8.51 14.14
CA SER A 219 -18.44 7.41 14.32
C SER A 219 -18.90 6.50 15.49
N SER A 220 -17.98 5.71 16.02
CA SER A 220 -18.21 4.84 17.17
C SER A 220 -16.90 4.66 17.92
N LEU A 221 -16.98 4.37 19.22
CA LEU A 221 -15.81 3.87 19.94
C LEU A 221 -15.32 2.53 19.37
N ALA A 222 -16.13 1.77 18.63
CA ALA A 222 -15.63 0.64 17.82
C ALA A 222 -14.57 1.07 16.80
N GLY A 223 -14.74 2.24 16.17
CA GLY A 223 -13.74 2.83 15.29
C GLY A 223 -12.51 3.33 16.05
N ALA A 224 -12.69 3.92 17.24
CA ALA A 224 -11.58 4.31 18.11
C ALA A 224 -10.83 3.10 18.72
N ALA A 225 -11.50 1.97 18.88
CA ALA A 225 -10.94 0.70 19.36
C ALA A 225 -10.34 -0.14 18.22
N CYS A 226 -10.48 0.30 16.96
CA CYS A 226 -9.77 -0.30 15.85
C CYS A 226 -8.27 0.01 15.98
N TYR A 227 -7.44 -1.03 16.11
CA TYR A 227 -6.00 -0.90 16.28
C TYR A 227 -5.26 -0.81 14.95
N ASN A 228 -5.71 -1.58 13.94
CA ASN A 228 -5.14 -1.61 12.61
C ASN A 228 -6.18 -2.11 11.60
N PHE A 229 -6.14 -1.61 10.37
CA PHE A 229 -6.81 -2.21 9.21
C PHE A 229 -5.96 -1.98 7.97
N ASP A 230 -6.12 -2.84 6.97
CA ASP A 230 -5.44 -2.72 5.69
C ASP A 230 -6.23 -1.81 4.75
N VAL A 231 -5.66 -0.66 4.38
CA VAL A 231 -6.33 0.32 3.52
C VAL A 231 -6.60 -0.23 2.12
N SER A 232 -5.72 -1.09 1.59
CA SER A 232 -5.91 -1.70 0.26
C SER A 232 -7.06 -2.69 0.22
N LYS A 233 -7.40 -3.30 1.37
CA LYS A 233 -8.55 -4.19 1.53
C LYS A 233 -9.85 -3.45 1.81
N ILE A 234 -9.90 -2.13 1.65
CA ILE A 234 -11.16 -1.37 1.68
C ILE A 234 -11.66 -1.17 0.24
N PRO A 235 -12.92 -1.52 -0.10
CA PRO A 235 -13.90 -2.21 0.73
C PRO A 235 -13.51 -3.68 0.98
N CYS A 236 -13.95 -4.23 2.10
CA CYS A 236 -13.63 -5.58 2.53
C CYS A 236 -14.00 -6.64 1.47
N PRO A 237 -13.07 -7.54 1.11
CA PRO A 237 -13.36 -8.70 0.27
C PRO A 237 -14.44 -9.58 0.90
N LYS A 238 -15.26 -10.21 0.05
CA LYS A 238 -16.41 -11.03 0.49
C LYS A 238 -15.97 -12.19 1.39
N GLU A 239 -14.81 -12.78 1.12
CA GLU A 239 -14.26 -13.94 1.80
C GLU A 239 -13.68 -13.60 3.19
N GLU A 240 -13.43 -12.32 3.46
CA GLU A 240 -12.83 -11.83 4.71
C GLU A 240 -13.84 -11.14 5.62
N TYR A 241 -15.10 -11.04 5.19
CA TYR A 241 -16.13 -10.27 5.89
C TYR A 241 -16.38 -10.74 7.33
N ASN A 242 -16.29 -9.80 8.26
CA ASN A 242 -16.73 -9.98 9.63
C ASN A 242 -17.59 -8.78 10.07
N GLU A 243 -18.83 -9.06 10.47
CA GLU A 243 -19.85 -8.04 10.73
C GLU A 243 -19.41 -6.94 11.72
N PHE A 244 -18.63 -7.28 12.75
CA PHE A 244 -18.15 -6.33 13.76
C PHE A 244 -16.83 -5.68 13.37
N ALA A 245 -15.91 -6.42 12.76
CA ALA A 245 -14.65 -5.86 12.29
C ALA A 245 -14.91 -4.79 11.22
N GLU A 246 -15.77 -5.08 10.25
CA GLU A 246 -16.12 -4.11 9.21
C GLU A 246 -16.92 -2.92 9.75
N TYR A 247 -17.67 -3.12 10.84
CA TYR A 247 -18.33 -2.00 11.49
C TYR A 247 -17.30 -1.09 12.15
N ALA A 248 -16.31 -1.66 12.86
CA ALA A 248 -15.21 -0.92 13.43
C ALA A 248 -14.39 -0.18 12.36
N VAL A 249 -14.07 -0.82 11.23
CA VAL A 249 -13.35 -0.20 10.11
C VAL A 249 -14.16 0.97 9.52
N SER A 250 -15.45 0.77 9.19
CA SER A 250 -16.29 1.86 8.65
C SER A 250 -16.33 3.08 9.59
N LYS A 251 -16.40 2.84 10.90
CA LYS A 251 -16.42 3.90 11.92
C LYS A 251 -15.03 4.52 12.16
N ALA A 252 -13.95 3.77 11.96
CA ALA A 252 -12.61 4.31 11.99
C ALA A 252 -12.38 5.26 10.80
N LEU A 253 -12.85 4.90 9.60
CA LEU A 253 -12.78 5.76 8.42
C LEU A 253 -13.57 7.05 8.58
N ASP A 254 -14.76 6.99 9.21
CA ASP A 254 -15.52 8.19 9.60
C ASP A 254 -14.70 9.14 10.50
N GLY A 255 -13.96 8.56 11.46
CA GLY A 255 -13.08 9.30 12.35
C GLY A 255 -11.87 9.92 11.64
N LEU A 256 -11.23 9.17 10.74
CA LEU A 256 -10.12 9.67 9.92
C LEU A 256 -10.57 10.75 8.94
N HIS A 257 -11.78 10.64 8.37
CA HIS A 257 -12.34 11.68 7.50
C HIS A 257 -12.57 12.99 8.26
N ALA A 258 -13.13 12.95 9.47
CA ALA A 258 -13.27 14.14 10.31
C ALA A 258 -11.92 14.82 10.60
N ARG A 259 -10.88 14.03 10.90
CA ARG A 259 -9.52 14.52 11.12
C ARG A 259 -8.93 15.15 9.84
N HIS A 260 -9.13 14.51 8.69
CA HIS A 260 -8.69 15.03 7.39
C HIS A 260 -9.33 16.39 7.09
N LEU A 261 -10.66 16.50 7.24
CA LEU A 261 -11.40 17.75 6.98
C LEU A 261 -10.86 18.93 7.80
N GLN A 262 -10.62 18.72 9.09
CA GLN A 262 -10.11 19.78 9.98
C GLN A 262 -8.70 20.23 9.60
N LYS A 263 -7.86 19.32 9.08
CA LYS A 263 -6.50 19.63 8.61
C LYS A 263 -6.50 20.38 7.28
N VAL A 264 -7.27 19.91 6.31
CA VAL A 264 -7.26 20.42 4.93
C VAL A 264 -8.16 21.67 4.81
N HIS A 265 -9.14 21.84 5.68
CA HIS A 265 -10.02 23.01 5.69
C HIS A 265 -9.99 23.72 7.04
N PRO A 266 -9.05 24.64 7.26
CA PRO A 266 -8.91 25.31 8.56
C PRO A 266 -10.15 26.13 8.99
N ASN A 267 -11.01 26.49 8.03
CA ASN A 267 -12.26 27.21 8.28
C ASN A 267 -13.49 26.29 8.44
N ILE A 268 -13.31 24.97 8.37
CA ILE A 268 -14.37 23.98 8.55
C ILE A 268 -13.98 23.05 9.69
N ILE A 269 -14.86 22.91 10.68
CA ILE A 269 -14.60 22.07 11.84
C ILE A 269 -15.16 20.66 11.58
N GLY A 270 -14.27 19.69 11.35
CA GLY A 270 -14.61 18.27 11.32
C GLY A 270 -14.73 17.68 12.73
N CYS A 271 -15.80 16.94 13.01
CA CYS A 271 -16.04 16.26 14.29
C CYS A 271 -16.50 14.82 14.05
N ALA A 272 -15.82 13.85 14.65
CA ALA A 272 -16.25 12.47 14.76
C ALA A 272 -16.92 12.25 16.11
N VAL A 273 -18.13 11.67 16.10
CA VAL A 273 -18.96 11.54 17.31
C VAL A 273 -19.22 10.08 17.62
N HIS A 274 -18.95 9.65 18.85
CA HIS A 274 -19.56 8.44 19.39
C HIS A 274 -20.84 8.80 20.17
N PRO A 275 -22.01 8.23 19.82
CA PRO A 275 -23.26 8.52 20.51
C PRO A 275 -23.42 7.78 21.85
N GLY A 276 -22.56 6.80 22.15
CA GLY A 276 -22.79 5.83 23.21
C GLY A 276 -23.51 4.57 22.73
N ILE A 277 -23.74 3.60 23.61
CA ILE A 277 -24.53 2.40 23.29
C ILE A 277 -26.01 2.78 23.30
N ILE A 278 -26.61 2.88 22.11
CA ILE A 278 -28.03 3.26 21.97
C ILE A 278 -28.88 2.02 21.73
N GLY A 279 -29.98 1.88 22.46
CA GLY A 279 -31.01 0.89 22.15
C GLY A 279 -31.70 1.23 20.84
N THR A 280 -31.14 0.81 19.70
CA THR A 280 -31.68 1.13 18.37
C THR A 280 -32.25 -0.10 17.68
N GLY A 281 -33.29 0.12 16.87
CA GLY A 281 -33.85 -0.88 15.94
C GLY A 281 -32.97 -1.19 14.72
N LEU A 282 -31.68 -0.81 14.74
CA LEU A 282 -30.74 -1.07 13.64
C LEU A 282 -30.41 -2.57 13.47
N GLY A 283 -30.67 -3.39 14.49
CA GLY A 283 -30.50 -4.85 14.47
C GLY A 283 -31.74 -5.65 14.02
N GLY A 284 -32.79 -5.02 13.52
CA GLY A 284 -34.11 -5.63 13.28
C GLY A 284 -34.19 -6.75 12.22
N GLY A 285 -33.08 -7.17 11.62
CA GLY A 285 -33.02 -8.27 10.65
C GLY A 285 -32.22 -9.50 11.10
N ASN A 286 -31.70 -9.51 12.32
CA ASN A 286 -30.71 -10.51 12.73
C ASN A 286 -31.37 -11.85 13.09
N ARG A 287 -31.19 -12.90 12.26
CA ARG A 287 -31.64 -14.30 12.51
C ARG A 287 -30.45 -15.28 12.67
N GLY A 288 -29.24 -14.77 12.90
CA GLY A 288 -28.02 -15.57 13.05
C GLY A 288 -27.73 -16.02 14.49
N LEU A 289 -26.72 -16.87 14.67
CA LEU A 289 -26.25 -17.39 15.97
C LEU A 289 -25.83 -16.25 16.94
N THR A 290 -25.46 -15.09 16.43
CA THR A 290 -25.17 -13.85 17.18
C THR A 290 -26.40 -13.14 17.73
N SER A 291 -27.60 -13.38 17.19
CA SER A 291 -28.85 -13.01 17.86
C SER A 291 -28.92 -13.65 19.24
N LEU A 292 -28.40 -14.87 19.42
CA LEU A 292 -28.39 -15.59 20.70
C LEU A 292 -27.44 -14.94 21.73
N LEU A 293 -26.31 -14.39 21.28
CA LEU A 293 -25.35 -13.64 22.11
C LEU A 293 -25.93 -12.29 22.56
N TYR A 294 -26.56 -11.55 21.65
CA TYR A 294 -27.24 -10.28 21.97
C TYR A 294 -28.57 -10.45 22.72
N SER A 295 -29.27 -11.58 22.55
CA SER A 295 -30.49 -11.88 23.31
C SER A 295 -30.21 -12.54 24.67
N GLY A 296 -29.05 -13.18 24.84
CA GLY A 296 -28.63 -13.83 26.09
C GLY A 296 -27.93 -12.90 27.09
N MET A 297 -27.40 -11.75 26.63
CA MET A 297 -26.78 -10.72 27.46
C MET A 297 -27.71 -9.51 27.55
N SER A 298 -28.32 -9.26 28.71
CA SER A 298 -29.09 -8.03 28.92
C SER A 298 -28.12 -6.84 29.00
N MET A 299 -27.76 -6.27 27.85
CA MET A 299 -27.05 -4.98 27.74
C MET A 299 -27.92 -3.78 28.15
N ALA A 300 -29.10 -4.03 28.74
CA ALA A 300 -30.06 -3.02 29.16
C ALA A 300 -29.50 -1.92 30.09
N PRO A 301 -28.63 -2.20 31.09
CA PRO A 301 -28.14 -1.14 31.98
C PRO A 301 -27.14 -0.17 31.31
N PHE A 302 -26.52 -0.56 30.19
CA PHE A 302 -25.57 0.28 29.45
C PHE A 302 -26.20 1.09 28.33
N ARG A 303 -27.49 0.88 28.02
CA ARG A 303 -28.17 1.57 26.91
C ARG A 303 -28.57 2.99 27.27
N LYS A 304 -28.11 3.96 26.50
CA LYS A 304 -28.61 5.34 26.57
C LYS A 304 -29.93 5.47 25.79
N PRO A 305 -30.90 6.22 26.35
CA PRO A 305 -32.03 6.71 25.58
C PRO A 305 -31.57 7.55 24.38
N VAL A 306 -32.35 7.53 23.29
CA VAL A 306 -32.06 8.31 22.07
C VAL A 306 -31.81 9.79 22.38
N VAL A 307 -32.59 10.38 23.30
CA VAL A 307 -32.44 11.77 23.75
C VAL A 307 -31.06 12.07 24.33
N LYS A 308 -30.43 11.13 25.04
CA LYS A 308 -29.05 11.30 25.55
C LYS A 308 -28.01 10.94 24.50
N GLY A 309 -28.29 9.96 23.65
CA GLY A 309 -27.38 9.56 22.57
C GLY A 309 -27.14 10.67 21.53
N ALA A 310 -28.17 11.47 21.25
CA ALA A 310 -28.09 12.58 20.31
C ALA A 310 -27.30 13.79 20.84
N ALA A 311 -27.05 13.86 22.16
CA ALA A 311 -26.48 15.03 22.82
C ALA A 311 -25.07 15.39 22.33
N THR A 312 -24.20 14.41 22.14
CA THR A 312 -22.83 14.67 21.66
C THR A 312 -22.82 15.22 20.23
N THR A 313 -23.76 14.78 19.38
CA THR A 313 -23.93 15.31 18.02
C THR A 313 -24.35 16.78 18.05
N ALA A 314 -25.35 17.13 18.87
CA ALA A 314 -25.77 18.52 19.07
C ALA A 314 -24.65 19.38 19.67
N TYR A 315 -23.89 18.84 20.64
CA TYR A 315 -22.73 19.51 21.23
C TYR A 315 -21.68 19.82 20.16
N CYS A 316 -21.34 18.85 19.31
CA CYS A 316 -20.40 19.04 18.21
C CYS A 316 -20.93 20.03 17.16
N ALA A 317 -22.24 20.07 16.93
CA ALA A 317 -22.85 20.99 15.98
C ALA A 317 -22.92 22.44 16.50
N LEU A 318 -23.10 22.65 17.80
CA LEU A 318 -23.47 23.98 18.34
C LEU A 318 -22.51 24.58 19.36
N SER A 319 -21.82 23.77 20.16
CA SER A 319 -21.07 24.27 21.32
C SER A 319 -19.87 25.12 20.88
N PRO A 320 -19.72 26.37 21.36
CA PRO A 320 -18.53 27.20 21.09
C PRO A 320 -17.22 26.57 21.57
N GLU A 321 -17.27 25.72 22.60
CA GLU A 321 -16.09 25.03 23.14
C GLU A 321 -15.43 24.11 22.10
N VAL A 322 -16.23 23.52 21.21
CA VAL A 322 -15.74 22.65 20.12
C VAL A 322 -14.80 23.41 19.18
N THR A 323 -15.04 24.70 18.95
CA THR A 323 -14.13 25.55 18.16
C THR A 323 -12.78 25.69 18.86
N ALA A 324 -12.77 25.86 20.19
CA ALA A 324 -11.54 25.91 20.97
C ALA A 324 -10.82 24.55 21.02
N HIS A 325 -11.57 23.45 21.10
CA HIS A 325 -11.05 22.09 21.05
C HIS A 325 -10.43 21.76 19.69
N ALA A 326 -11.11 22.10 18.59
CA ALA A 326 -10.64 21.92 17.22
C ALA A 326 -9.31 22.64 16.97
N LYS A 327 -9.16 23.88 17.46
CA LYS A 327 -7.88 24.62 17.39
C LYS A 327 -6.72 23.92 18.12
N LYS A 328 -7.01 23.04 19.07
CA LYS A 328 -6.04 22.20 19.79
C LYS A 328 -5.88 20.80 19.17
N GLY A 329 -6.45 20.57 17.97
CA GLY A 329 -6.38 19.30 17.24
C GLY A 329 -7.37 18.23 17.71
N HIS A 330 -8.39 18.59 18.51
CA HIS A 330 -9.42 17.64 18.90
C HIS A 330 -10.50 17.52 17.83
N PHE A 331 -10.70 16.29 17.35
CA PHE A 331 -11.70 15.96 16.33
C PHE A 331 -12.66 14.84 16.77
N PHE A 332 -12.35 14.04 17.80
CA PHE A 332 -13.21 12.95 18.27
C PHE A 332 -13.90 13.31 19.59
N TYR A 333 -15.21 13.06 19.68
CA TYR A 333 -16.04 13.50 20.81
C TYR A 333 -16.91 12.36 21.35
N PHE A 334 -17.03 12.33 22.68
CA PHE A 334 -17.88 11.40 23.42
C PHE A 334 -18.38 12.07 24.69
N ASN A 335 -19.63 11.82 25.07
CA ASN A 335 -20.29 12.42 26.23
C ASN A 335 -20.15 13.96 26.29
N CYS A 336 -20.40 14.64 25.17
CA CYS A 336 -20.25 16.09 25.04
C CYS A 336 -18.87 16.64 25.44
N GLY A 337 -17.81 15.85 25.26
CA GLY A 337 -16.43 16.26 25.55
C GLY A 337 -15.43 15.71 24.53
N PRO A 338 -14.29 16.40 24.32
CA PRO A 338 -13.26 15.96 23.40
C PRO A 338 -12.51 14.76 23.97
N GLN A 339 -12.19 13.80 23.11
CA GLN A 339 -11.36 12.64 23.44
C GLN A 339 -10.04 12.74 22.69
N ARG A 340 -9.01 12.06 23.21
CA ARG A 340 -7.75 11.84 22.50
C ARG A 340 -7.60 10.36 22.20
N PRO A 341 -8.08 9.88 21.04
CA PRO A 341 -7.89 8.49 20.69
C PRO A 341 -6.39 8.20 20.55
N ARG A 342 -5.91 7.12 21.19
CA ARG A 342 -4.50 6.70 21.14
C ARG A 342 -4.22 5.66 20.04
N ASN A 343 -5.27 5.04 19.49
CA ASN A 343 -5.20 3.98 18.48
C ASN A 343 -5.21 4.57 17.07
N ILE A 344 -5.81 3.89 16.09
CA ILE A 344 -5.74 4.25 14.67
C ILE A 344 -6.16 5.69 14.35
N LEU A 345 -7.15 6.21 15.08
CA LEU A 345 -7.60 7.61 14.93
C LEU A 345 -6.55 8.62 15.40
N GLY A 346 -5.74 8.26 16.40
CA GLY A 346 -4.55 9.01 16.84
C GLY A 346 -3.26 8.58 16.15
N GLY A 347 -3.35 7.69 15.17
CA GLY A 347 -2.24 7.10 14.44
C GLY A 347 -1.50 8.09 13.52
N PRO A 348 -0.49 7.60 12.78
CA PRO A 348 0.35 8.42 11.93
C PRO A 348 -0.48 9.16 10.87
N GLU A 349 -0.02 10.36 10.51
CA GLU A 349 -0.72 11.24 9.56
C GLU A 349 -0.88 10.60 8.16
N GLU A 350 0.06 9.73 7.80
CA GLU A 350 0.03 8.93 6.57
C GLU A 350 -1.27 8.10 6.43
N LEU A 351 -1.80 7.59 7.54
CA LEU A 351 -3.01 6.78 7.53
C LEU A 351 -4.27 7.59 7.22
N VAL A 352 -4.30 8.84 7.68
CA VAL A 352 -5.39 9.79 7.39
C VAL A 352 -5.43 10.05 5.88
N GLU A 353 -4.27 10.29 5.27
CA GLU A 353 -4.17 10.58 3.85
C GLU A 353 -4.45 9.35 2.98
N THR A 354 -3.89 8.18 3.29
CA THR A 354 -4.18 6.92 2.56
C THR A 354 -5.66 6.58 2.58
N SER A 355 -6.29 6.68 3.74
CA SER A 355 -7.72 6.38 3.89
C SER A 355 -8.58 7.36 3.08
N HIS A 356 -8.21 8.63 3.02
CA HIS A 356 -8.89 9.63 2.19
C HIS A 356 -8.70 9.34 0.69
N GLN A 357 -7.46 9.13 0.24
CA GLN A 357 -7.16 8.82 -1.16
C GLN A 357 -7.85 7.54 -1.63
N ARG A 358 -7.92 6.51 -0.78
CA ARG A 358 -8.64 5.27 -1.10
C ARG A 358 -10.13 5.52 -1.28
N GLN A 359 -10.77 6.30 -0.41
CA GLN A 359 -12.18 6.65 -0.59
C GLN A 359 -12.41 7.48 -1.86
N LEU A 360 -11.51 8.42 -2.20
CA LEU A 360 -11.54 9.15 -3.47
C LEU A 360 -11.45 8.21 -4.69
N GLU A 361 -10.56 7.21 -4.64
CA GLU A 361 -10.43 6.21 -5.71
C GLU A 361 -11.73 5.40 -5.87
N LEU A 362 -12.34 4.99 -4.77
CA LEU A 362 -13.56 4.17 -4.76
C LEU A 362 -14.76 4.93 -5.33
N VAL A 363 -14.95 6.21 -4.96
CA VAL A 363 -16.03 7.02 -5.54
C VAL A 363 -15.82 7.29 -7.03
N ARG A 364 -14.56 7.37 -7.49
CA ARG A 364 -14.22 7.55 -8.93
C ARG A 364 -14.44 6.28 -9.74
N THR A 365 -14.15 5.11 -9.17
CA THR A 365 -14.15 3.83 -9.88
C THR A 365 -15.50 3.09 -9.83
N GLY A 366 -16.40 3.45 -8.91
CA GLY A 366 -17.70 2.80 -8.71
C GLY A 366 -18.82 3.11 -9.73
N ASN A 367 -18.50 3.53 -10.96
CA ASN A 367 -19.47 3.98 -11.98
C ASN A 367 -20.40 5.14 -11.56
N VAL A 368 -20.04 5.90 -10.53
CA VAL A 368 -20.76 7.11 -10.13
C VAL A 368 -20.08 8.29 -10.82
N CYS A 369 -20.66 8.76 -11.91
CA CYS A 369 -20.12 9.88 -12.68
C CYS A 369 -20.25 11.20 -11.90
N LEU A 370 -19.23 11.54 -11.11
CA LEU A 370 -19.25 12.70 -10.22
C LEU A 370 -17.87 13.37 -10.01
N VAL A 371 -17.68 14.45 -10.77
CA VAL A 371 -16.96 15.71 -10.48
C VAL A 371 -15.44 15.66 -10.27
N ASP A 372 -14.76 16.51 -11.04
CA ASP A 372 -13.34 16.86 -10.92
C ASP A 372 -13.07 17.59 -9.58
N LEU A 373 -12.65 16.84 -8.55
CA LEU A 373 -12.37 17.35 -7.19
C LEU A 373 -11.03 18.13 -7.08
N ARG A 374 -10.41 18.57 -8.19
CA ARG A 374 -9.05 19.16 -8.19
C ARG A 374 -8.95 20.61 -7.69
N HIS A 375 -10.05 21.27 -7.32
CA HIS A 375 -10.00 22.64 -6.79
C HIS A 375 -9.74 22.73 -5.28
N GLN A 376 -8.78 21.97 -4.76
CA GLN A 376 -8.31 22.13 -3.38
C GLN A 376 -6.81 21.89 -3.31
N GLY A 377 -6.03 22.97 -3.40
CA GLY A 377 -4.58 22.92 -3.31
C GLY A 377 -4.12 22.39 -1.97
N PHE A 378 -3.55 21.18 -1.96
CA PHE A 378 -2.68 20.66 -0.91
C PHE A 378 -1.53 19.84 -1.53
N PRO A 379 -0.36 19.80 -0.86
CA PRO A 379 0.89 19.33 -1.43
C PRO A 379 0.95 17.80 -1.53
N GLN A 380 1.62 17.34 -2.59
CA GLN A 380 1.84 15.93 -2.92
C GLN A 380 2.73 15.25 -1.86
N TYR A 381 2.26 14.15 -1.27
CA TYR A 381 3.13 13.14 -0.67
C TYR A 381 2.71 11.74 -1.13
N PRO A 382 3.66 10.85 -1.45
CA PRO A 382 3.41 9.58 -2.11
C PRO A 382 3.04 8.50 -1.10
N LEU A 383 2.02 7.71 -1.43
CA LEU A 383 1.57 6.58 -0.63
C LEU A 383 1.74 5.29 -1.41
N GLY A 384 2.51 4.37 -0.83
CA GLY A 384 2.76 3.05 -1.40
C GLY A 384 2.73 1.97 -0.32
N PHE A 385 2.04 0.89 -0.66
CA PHE A 385 2.12 -0.48 -0.15
C PHE A 385 1.07 -0.95 0.87
N TYR A 386 0.28 -1.93 0.41
CA TYR A 386 -0.20 -3.04 1.21
C TYR A 386 0.01 -4.37 0.48
N PHE A 387 -0.18 -5.42 1.27
CA PHE A 387 0.41 -6.76 1.24
C PHE A 387 -0.23 -7.75 0.25
N LEU A 388 0.57 -8.75 -0.12
CA LEU A 388 0.14 -10.03 -0.70
C LEU A 388 -0.09 -11.06 0.43
N GLU A 389 -1.19 -11.81 0.36
CA GLU A 389 -1.43 -13.02 1.18
C GLU A 389 -1.66 -14.25 0.30
N GLY A 390 -1.14 -15.41 0.75
CA GLY A 390 -1.55 -16.74 0.28
C GLY A 390 -0.55 -17.89 0.58
N SER A 391 -0.72 -18.61 1.71
CA SER A 391 -0.98 -20.06 1.79
C SER A 391 -0.84 -20.60 3.24
N GLU A 392 -1.62 -21.65 3.58
CA GLU A 392 -2.04 -22.03 4.94
C GLU A 392 -1.12 -23.01 5.72
N SER A 393 -1.28 -22.93 7.07
CA SER A 393 -1.16 -23.97 8.13
C SER A 393 0.04 -23.95 9.11
N VAL A 394 -0.29 -24.11 10.41
CA VAL A 394 0.50 -24.22 11.68
C VAL A 394 0.57 -22.92 12.56
N PRO A 395 0.35 -22.99 13.90
CA PRO A 395 -0.45 -21.99 14.61
C PRO A 395 0.28 -20.76 15.21
N TYR A 396 -0.41 -19.64 15.01
CA TYR A 396 -0.16 -18.24 15.39
C TYR A 396 0.11 -17.93 16.88
N GLN A 397 -0.29 -18.78 17.83
CA GLN A 397 -0.10 -18.52 19.27
C GLN A 397 1.37 -18.56 19.72
N GLN A 398 2.20 -19.25 18.96
CA GLN A 398 3.62 -19.43 19.27
C GLN A 398 4.50 -18.25 18.84
N ALA A 399 4.07 -17.46 17.86
CA ALA A 399 4.78 -16.30 17.34
C ALA A 399 4.44 -15.01 18.10
N ALA A 400 3.22 -14.92 18.66
CA ALA A 400 2.77 -13.77 19.44
C ALA A 400 3.46 -13.67 20.82
N ALA A 401 3.67 -14.80 21.51
CA ALA A 401 4.39 -14.84 22.79
C ALA A 401 5.87 -14.43 22.64
N PHE A 402 6.52 -14.85 21.57
CA PHE A 402 7.91 -14.47 21.26
C PHE A 402 8.04 -12.99 20.85
N ARG A 403 7.05 -12.44 20.15
CA ARG A 403 7.01 -11.00 19.80
C ARG A 403 6.76 -10.11 21.02
N ALA A 404 6.01 -10.57 22.02
CA ALA A 404 5.76 -9.83 23.25
C ALA A 404 6.99 -9.79 24.17
N ILE A 405 7.73 -10.89 24.30
CA ILE A 405 8.93 -10.94 25.17
C ILE A 405 10.11 -10.18 24.54
N ALA A 406 10.19 -10.11 23.21
CA ALA A 406 11.19 -9.31 22.49
C ALA A 406 11.03 -7.79 22.66
N MET A 407 9.90 -7.34 23.23
CA MET A 407 9.60 -5.92 23.47
C MET A 407 9.69 -5.49 24.94
N LEU A 408 10.09 -6.38 25.86
CA LEU A 408 10.26 -6.05 27.29
C LEU A 408 11.69 -5.54 27.61
N PRO A 409 11.86 -4.67 28.62
CA PRO A 409 13.17 -4.26 29.13
C PRO A 409 14.00 -5.44 29.68
N GLN A 410 15.33 -5.30 29.61
CA GLN A 410 16.35 -6.36 29.69
C GLN A 410 16.21 -7.35 30.86
N ASP A 411 15.80 -6.85 32.02
CA ASP A 411 15.75 -7.57 33.30
C ASP A 411 14.43 -8.34 33.50
N HIS A 412 13.35 -7.92 32.84
CA HIS A 412 12.04 -8.56 32.93
C HIS A 412 11.89 -9.72 31.94
N ALA A 413 12.53 -9.63 30.77
CA ALA A 413 12.50 -10.70 29.77
C ALA A 413 13.15 -12.00 30.28
N LEU A 414 14.22 -11.91 31.08
CA LEU A 414 14.91 -13.08 31.65
C LEU A 414 14.05 -13.78 32.73
N MET A 415 13.41 -13.01 33.62
CA MET A 415 12.55 -13.54 34.69
C MET A 415 11.28 -14.21 34.14
N SER A 416 10.64 -13.61 33.12
CA SER A 416 9.45 -14.18 32.48
C SER A 416 9.75 -15.49 31.73
N PHE A 417 10.98 -15.71 31.28
CA PHE A 417 11.39 -17.00 30.68
C PHE A 417 11.70 -18.07 31.73
N TYR A 418 12.23 -17.69 32.91
CA TYR A 418 12.46 -18.62 34.03
C TYR A 418 11.15 -19.15 34.62
N GLU A 419 10.10 -18.32 34.65
CA GLU A 419 8.74 -18.72 35.02
C GLU A 419 8.10 -19.68 34.00
N LEU A 420 8.32 -19.44 32.69
CA LEU A 420 7.85 -20.34 31.62
C LEU A 420 8.53 -21.73 31.68
N TYR A 421 9.78 -21.80 32.13
CA TYR A 421 10.52 -23.05 32.34
C TYR A 421 10.04 -23.81 33.58
N SER A 422 9.79 -23.10 34.68
CA SER A 422 9.30 -23.68 35.94
C SER A 422 7.86 -24.24 35.82
N ALA A 423 7.11 -23.79 34.81
CA ALA A 423 5.77 -24.29 34.47
C ALA A 423 5.75 -25.57 33.60
N GLY A 424 6.91 -26.15 33.25
CA GLY A 424 6.99 -27.45 32.58
C GLY A 424 6.56 -27.49 31.11
N ILE A 425 6.60 -26.35 30.40
CA ILE A 425 6.23 -26.28 28.97
C ILE A 425 7.44 -26.72 28.12
N PRO A 426 7.34 -27.80 27.30
CA PRO A 426 8.44 -28.23 26.46
C PRO A 426 8.62 -27.25 25.29
N LEU A 427 9.81 -26.65 25.20
CA LEU A 427 10.20 -25.81 24.07
C LEU A 427 10.52 -26.69 22.86
N LEU A 428 9.87 -26.43 21.73
CA LEU A 428 10.23 -27.04 20.45
C LEU A 428 11.63 -26.53 20.04
N LEU A 429 12.51 -27.45 19.61
CA LEU A 429 13.90 -27.23 19.20
C LEU A 429 14.13 -25.90 18.45
N PRO A 430 13.34 -25.50 17.44
CA PRO A 430 13.58 -24.27 16.66
C PRO A 430 13.50 -22.97 17.47
N LYS A 431 12.81 -22.99 18.62
CA LYS A 431 12.60 -21.82 19.48
C LYS A 431 13.70 -21.64 20.51
N ALA A 432 14.26 -22.74 21.03
CA ALA A 432 15.46 -22.72 21.84
C ALA A 432 16.67 -22.27 20.98
N GLU A 433 16.73 -22.73 19.72
CA GLU A 433 17.75 -22.33 18.75
C GLU A 433 17.67 -20.84 18.37
N TRP A 434 16.46 -20.29 18.22
CA TRP A 434 16.25 -18.87 17.93
C TRP A 434 16.73 -17.97 19.09
N MET A 435 16.48 -18.38 20.34
CA MET A 435 16.91 -17.64 21.53
C MET A 435 18.43 -17.70 21.73
N TYR A 436 19.04 -18.87 21.51
CA TYR A 436 20.50 -19.03 21.48
C TYR A 436 21.14 -18.11 20.43
N ARG A 437 20.58 -18.03 19.22
CA ARG A 437 21.03 -17.12 18.14
C ARG A 437 20.87 -15.63 18.49
N LEU A 438 19.84 -15.26 19.26
CA LEU A 438 19.60 -13.88 19.69
C LEU A 438 20.61 -13.42 20.76
N LEU A 439 20.95 -14.32 21.70
CA LEU A 439 21.99 -14.08 22.73
C LEU A 439 23.41 -14.09 22.11
N TYR A 440 23.63 -14.92 21.10
CA TYR A 440 24.85 -14.95 20.28
C TYR A 440 25.06 -13.64 19.52
N MET A 441 24.05 -13.13 18.81
CA MET A 441 24.11 -11.86 18.07
C MET A 441 24.35 -10.62 18.96
N ARG A 442 24.24 -10.77 20.28
CA ARG A 442 24.48 -9.72 21.28
C ARG A 442 25.75 -9.93 22.10
N GLY A 443 26.61 -10.89 21.72
CA GLY A 443 27.93 -11.12 22.31
C GLY A 443 27.94 -11.85 23.65
N GLN A 444 26.84 -12.50 24.07
CA GLN A 444 26.72 -13.19 25.37
C GLN A 444 26.69 -14.72 25.24
N LEU A 445 27.77 -15.25 24.64
CA LEU A 445 27.91 -16.67 24.28
C LEU A 445 27.73 -17.63 25.47
N SER A 446 28.48 -17.38 26.56
CA SER A 446 28.57 -18.28 27.71
C SER A 446 27.30 -18.35 28.57
N VAL A 447 26.40 -17.36 28.43
CA VAL A 447 25.09 -17.34 29.08
C VAL A 447 24.07 -18.11 28.24
N GLY A 448 24.11 -17.93 26.91
CA GLY A 448 23.25 -18.66 25.97
C GLY A 448 23.49 -20.17 25.95
N GLU A 449 24.75 -20.61 26.06
CA GLU A 449 25.11 -22.04 26.08
C GLU A 449 24.64 -22.75 27.34
N ARG A 450 24.89 -22.16 28.51
CA ARG A 450 24.45 -22.71 29.81
C ARG A 450 22.92 -22.80 29.90
N TRP A 451 22.24 -21.79 29.38
CA TRP A 451 20.77 -21.76 29.33
C TRP A 451 20.21 -22.83 28.38
N TYR A 452 20.77 -22.99 27.17
CA TYR A 452 20.31 -23.99 26.19
C TYR A 452 20.51 -25.43 26.71
N GLN A 453 21.68 -25.72 27.30
CA GLN A 453 22.00 -27.03 27.88
C GLN A 453 21.12 -27.38 29.10
N SER A 454 20.64 -26.41 29.88
CA SER A 454 19.76 -26.68 31.02
C SER A 454 18.32 -27.00 30.63
N ILE A 455 17.85 -26.49 29.48
CA ILE A 455 16.49 -26.74 28.97
C ILE A 455 16.41 -27.91 27.99
N MET A 456 17.52 -28.26 27.34
CA MET A 456 17.63 -29.37 26.40
C MET A 456 18.82 -30.28 26.78
N PRO A 457 18.81 -30.92 27.96
CA PRO A 457 19.91 -31.75 28.43
C PRO A 457 20.14 -32.94 27.50
N GLY A 458 21.36 -33.06 26.94
CA GLY A 458 21.72 -34.09 25.95
C GLY A 458 21.51 -33.68 24.49
N HIS A 459 20.99 -32.47 24.21
CA HIS A 459 20.96 -31.85 22.89
C HIS A 459 22.01 -30.74 22.84
N GLU A 460 23.01 -30.88 21.97
CA GLU A 460 23.99 -29.82 21.75
C GLU A 460 23.29 -28.57 21.17
N PRO A 461 23.66 -27.34 21.63
CA PRO A 461 23.23 -26.11 20.99
C PRO A 461 23.53 -26.18 19.48
N PRO A 462 22.68 -25.59 18.62
CA PRO A 462 22.93 -25.59 17.18
C PRO A 462 24.24 -24.81 16.92
N PHE A 463 25.36 -25.52 16.84
CA PHE A 463 26.64 -24.90 16.62
C PHE A 463 26.66 -24.26 15.22
N CYS A 464 26.83 -22.94 15.21
CA CYS A 464 27.42 -22.24 14.08
C CYS A 464 28.92 -22.55 14.13
N GLU A 465 29.39 -23.54 13.38
CA GLU A 465 30.82 -23.69 13.05
C GLU A 465 31.03 -23.17 11.63
N PHE A 466 32.00 -22.32 11.31
CA PHE A 466 33.40 -22.19 11.73
C PHE A 466 33.66 -20.82 12.38
N GLU A 467 34.49 -20.58 13.40
CA GLU A 467 35.63 -21.19 14.11
C GLU A 467 35.52 -20.63 15.56
N GLU A 468 35.99 -21.19 16.68
CA GLU A 468 37.15 -22.03 17.00
C GLU A 468 36.97 -22.46 18.46
N ALA A 469 37.37 -23.67 18.83
CA ALA A 469 37.75 -24.00 20.19
C ALA A 469 39.11 -24.70 20.17
N GLU A 470 40.16 -23.98 20.55
CA GLU A 470 41.36 -24.58 21.15
C GLU A 470 41.52 -24.09 22.59
N ALA A 471 41.90 -25.05 23.45
CA ALA A 471 42.14 -25.06 24.90
C ALA A 471 40.88 -25.22 25.78
N ALA A 472 40.68 -26.30 26.55
CA ALA A 472 41.40 -27.53 26.90
C ALA A 472 40.32 -28.46 27.54
N SER A 473 40.25 -29.80 27.48
CA SER A 473 41.26 -30.85 27.68
C SER A 473 40.62 -32.24 27.41
N GLY A 474 41.31 -33.15 26.68
CA GLY A 474 41.11 -34.62 26.75
C GLY A 474 40.58 -35.34 25.49
N ALA A 475 41.45 -36.10 24.81
CA ALA A 475 41.30 -36.90 23.56
C ALA A 475 40.47 -38.22 23.70
N PRO A 476 40.37 -39.18 22.71
CA PRO A 476 40.44 -39.16 21.21
C PRO A 476 39.40 -40.05 20.40
N SER A 477 39.43 -39.90 19.05
CA SER A 477 39.15 -40.89 17.94
C SER A 477 37.71 -40.96 17.34
N ALA A 478 37.40 -41.14 16.03
CA ALA A 478 38.12 -41.34 14.76
C ALA A 478 37.19 -41.11 13.51
N ALA A 479 37.77 -40.60 12.40
CA ALA A 479 37.53 -40.84 10.95
C ALA A 479 36.15 -40.59 10.25
N TRP A 480 36.19 -39.91 9.08
CA TRP A 480 35.81 -40.35 7.70
C TRP A 480 35.57 -39.11 6.77
N GLY A 481 36.23 -39.07 5.60
CA GLY A 481 36.40 -37.88 4.74
C GLY A 481 35.28 -37.54 3.73
N LEU A 482 35.21 -36.27 3.34
CA LEU A 482 34.31 -35.69 2.32
C LEU A 482 35.09 -35.22 1.07
N SER A 483 34.53 -35.42 -0.13
CA SER A 483 35.18 -35.14 -1.42
C SER A 483 35.21 -33.65 -1.81
N ALA A 484 36.31 -33.23 -2.45
CA ALA A 484 36.65 -31.84 -2.78
C ALA A 484 35.59 -31.06 -3.60
N ALA A 485 34.78 -31.74 -4.43
CA ALA A 485 33.76 -31.10 -5.26
C ALA A 485 32.57 -30.53 -4.47
N LYS A 486 32.27 -31.11 -3.29
CA LYS A 486 31.19 -30.64 -2.42
C LYS A 486 31.63 -29.39 -1.64
N ALA A 487 32.90 -29.31 -1.27
CA ALA A 487 33.49 -28.15 -0.61
C ALA A 487 33.50 -26.91 -1.53
N ALA A 488 33.86 -27.07 -2.80
CA ALA A 488 33.87 -25.97 -3.79
C ALA A 488 32.47 -25.35 -4.02
N ARG A 489 31.42 -26.18 -4.01
CA ARG A 489 30.02 -25.73 -4.18
C ARG A 489 29.49 -24.92 -2.98
N VAL A 490 29.85 -25.32 -1.76
CA VAL A 490 29.44 -24.63 -0.53
C VAL A 490 30.16 -23.29 -0.41
N ALA A 491 31.46 -23.25 -0.74
CA ALA A 491 32.23 -22.02 -0.80
C ALA A 491 31.63 -21.01 -1.80
N ALA A 492 31.27 -21.45 -3.02
CA ALA A 492 30.67 -20.58 -4.03
C ALA A 492 29.35 -19.93 -3.57
N VAL A 493 28.50 -20.67 -2.84
CA VAL A 493 27.20 -20.16 -2.33
C VAL A 493 27.38 -19.18 -1.17
N GLN A 494 28.35 -19.43 -0.28
CA GLN A 494 28.65 -18.53 0.84
C GLN A 494 29.31 -17.23 0.36
N THR A 495 30.20 -17.32 -0.62
CA THR A 495 30.86 -16.17 -1.27
C THR A 495 29.84 -15.33 -2.02
N LEU A 496 28.91 -15.95 -2.74
CA LEU A 496 27.77 -15.27 -3.36
C LEU A 496 26.95 -14.43 -2.38
N ARG A 497 26.62 -14.99 -1.22
CA ARG A 497 25.90 -14.25 -0.16
C ARG A 497 26.69 -13.03 0.32
N ARG A 498 28.00 -13.16 0.50
CA ARG A 498 28.88 -12.07 0.93
C ARG A 498 29.05 -10.98 -0.14
N ILE A 499 29.20 -11.37 -1.41
CA ILE A 499 29.26 -10.48 -2.58
C ILE A 499 27.96 -9.69 -2.73
N VAL A 500 26.80 -10.33 -2.57
CA VAL A 500 25.48 -9.68 -2.69
C VAL A 500 25.24 -8.66 -1.57
N THR A 501 25.85 -8.86 -0.39
CA THR A 501 25.78 -7.91 0.74
C THR A 501 26.85 -6.83 0.70
N ALA A 502 27.72 -6.79 -0.31
CA ALA A 502 28.80 -5.82 -0.37
C ALA A 502 28.28 -4.38 -0.57
N PRO A 503 28.84 -3.40 0.18
CA PRO A 503 28.37 -2.02 0.15
C PRO A 503 28.51 -1.40 -1.26
N ASP A 504 29.59 -1.73 -1.98
CA ASP A 504 29.90 -1.22 -3.32
C ASP A 504 30.44 -2.33 -4.26
N LEU A 505 30.56 -2.01 -5.54
CA LEU A 505 30.95 -2.97 -6.58
C LEU A 505 32.44 -3.33 -6.53
N ASP A 506 33.30 -2.44 -6.05
CA ASP A 506 34.74 -2.68 -5.96
C ASP A 506 35.06 -3.57 -4.75
N THR A 507 34.31 -3.44 -3.65
CA THR A 507 34.32 -4.39 -2.53
C THR A 507 33.78 -5.76 -2.95
N ALA A 508 32.69 -5.79 -3.74
CA ALA A 508 32.16 -7.04 -4.30
C ALA A 508 33.17 -7.75 -5.22
N LYS A 509 33.93 -6.97 -6.02
CA LYS A 509 35.00 -7.47 -6.89
C LYS A 509 36.19 -8.04 -6.11
N HIS A 510 36.74 -7.28 -5.16
CA HIS A 510 37.85 -7.76 -4.34
C HIS A 510 37.46 -9.01 -3.54
N MET A 511 36.22 -9.09 -3.05
CA MET A 511 35.70 -10.28 -2.36
C MET A 511 35.54 -11.48 -3.31
N ALA A 512 35.17 -11.26 -4.58
CA ALA A 512 35.14 -12.32 -5.58
C ALA A 512 36.56 -12.82 -5.90
N GLU A 513 37.49 -11.91 -6.20
CA GLU A 513 38.89 -12.22 -6.58
C GLU A 513 39.66 -12.94 -5.46
N ALA A 514 39.52 -12.51 -4.21
CA ALA A 514 40.18 -13.13 -3.05
C ALA A 514 39.73 -14.56 -2.76
N THR A 515 38.50 -14.92 -3.15
CA THR A 515 37.93 -16.26 -2.88
C THR A 515 38.32 -17.28 -3.95
N LEU A 516 38.62 -16.83 -5.17
CA LEU A 516 38.91 -17.69 -6.32
C LEU A 516 40.42 -17.96 -6.50
N GLY A 517 41.28 -17.19 -5.83
CA GLY A 517 42.74 -17.34 -5.86
C GLY A 517 43.33 -18.47 -5.01
N VAL A 518 42.50 -19.31 -4.36
CA VAL A 518 42.99 -20.41 -3.50
C VAL A 518 43.09 -21.72 -4.29
N ALA A 519 43.96 -21.73 -5.28
CA ALA A 519 44.67 -22.93 -5.74
C ALA A 519 46.09 -22.49 -6.05
N GLY A 520 47.05 -23.02 -5.28
CA GLY A 520 48.42 -22.49 -5.15
C GLY A 520 49.05 -22.02 -6.46
N ALA A 521 49.35 -20.73 -6.53
CA ALA A 521 50.27 -20.17 -7.49
C ALA A 521 51.69 -20.66 -7.17
N ASN A 522 52.30 -21.41 -8.08
CA ASN A 522 53.77 -21.39 -8.19
C ASN A 522 54.12 -20.64 -9.46
N ALA A 523 54.53 -19.39 -9.26
CA ALA A 523 54.99 -18.50 -10.31
C ALA A 523 56.39 -18.94 -10.77
N ARG A 524 56.48 -19.58 -11.94
CA ARG A 524 57.61 -19.42 -12.86
C ARG A 524 57.09 -19.44 -14.31
N ASP A 525 57.48 -18.42 -15.06
CA ASP A 525 57.37 -18.29 -16.53
C ASP A 525 55.98 -18.10 -17.19
N GLY A 526 55.09 -17.32 -16.56
CA GLY A 526 54.11 -16.52 -17.30
C GLY A 526 53.05 -17.23 -18.16
N ARG A 527 52.81 -18.54 -17.98
CA ARG A 527 51.66 -19.27 -18.57
C ARG A 527 51.00 -20.21 -17.55
N TRP A 528 49.67 -20.26 -17.59
CA TRP A 528 48.84 -21.14 -16.74
C TRP A 528 48.28 -22.31 -17.56
N VAL A 529 48.52 -23.55 -17.10
CA VAL A 529 47.91 -24.79 -17.61
C VAL A 529 47.47 -25.62 -16.41
N VAL A 530 46.26 -26.20 -16.45
CA VAL A 530 45.77 -27.15 -15.43
C VAL A 530 45.72 -28.55 -16.03
N THR A 531 46.41 -29.52 -15.41
CA THR A 531 46.35 -30.95 -15.75
C THR A 531 45.49 -31.73 -14.74
N SER A 532 44.77 -32.74 -15.22
CA SER A 532 43.86 -33.58 -14.42
C SER A 532 44.50 -34.92 -14.06
N PRO A 533 44.35 -35.48 -12.83
CA PRO A 533 44.80 -36.84 -12.54
C PRO A 533 43.74 -37.87 -12.97
N ALA A 534 44.23 -38.99 -13.50
CA ALA A 534 43.49 -40.10 -14.10
C ALA A 534 42.76 -41.00 -13.09
N THR A 535 41.64 -41.59 -13.52
CA THR A 535 40.90 -42.66 -12.81
C THR A 535 41.13 -44.03 -13.46
N THR A 536 41.57 -45.01 -12.67
CA THR A 536 41.49 -46.45 -12.98
C THR A 536 40.13 -47.03 -12.51
N SER A 537 39.53 -47.91 -13.31
CA SER A 537 38.26 -48.65 -13.09
C SER A 537 38.54 -50.08 -12.56
N PRO A 538 37.56 -51.03 -12.46
CA PRO A 538 36.13 -51.02 -12.08
C PRO A 538 35.77 -52.08 -10.99
N GLY A 539 34.61 -51.98 -10.31
CA GLY A 539 34.12 -53.06 -9.43
C GLY A 539 32.82 -52.83 -8.64
N ILE A 540 31.69 -53.20 -9.25
CA ILE A 540 30.37 -53.69 -8.75
C ILE A 540 30.04 -53.59 -7.23
N LEU A 541 28.98 -52.85 -6.85
CA LEU A 541 27.67 -53.38 -6.38
C LEU A 541 26.70 -52.29 -5.87
N ALA A 542 25.44 -52.48 -6.26
CA ALA A 542 24.19 -51.95 -5.69
C ALA A 542 23.85 -50.44 -5.84
N SER A 543 22.88 -50.18 -6.70
CA SER A 543 22.09 -48.96 -6.77
C SER A 543 21.22 -48.76 -5.52
N PRO A 544 21.14 -47.52 -5.02
CA PRO A 544 19.85 -46.95 -4.64
C PRO A 544 19.66 -45.63 -5.38
N GLY A 545 18.88 -45.68 -6.46
CA GLY A 545 18.21 -44.49 -6.96
C GLY A 545 17.23 -43.95 -5.91
N SER A 546 16.91 -42.67 -6.02
CA SER A 546 15.72 -42.01 -5.47
C SER A 546 15.81 -41.20 -4.15
N ILE A 547 16.97 -40.84 -3.61
CA ILE A 547 17.00 -39.92 -2.44
C ILE A 547 17.81 -38.62 -2.68
N ALA A 548 18.66 -38.58 -3.70
CA ALA A 548 19.48 -37.40 -4.00
C ALA A 548 18.75 -36.27 -4.77
N SER A 549 17.51 -36.48 -5.27
CA SER A 549 16.80 -35.47 -6.08
C SER A 549 15.95 -34.48 -5.27
N MET A 550 15.71 -34.70 -3.97
CA MET A 550 14.75 -33.90 -3.19
C MET A 550 15.31 -32.66 -2.48
N CYS A 551 16.58 -32.29 -2.71
CA CYS A 551 17.22 -31.15 -2.01
C CYS A 551 17.87 -30.11 -2.95
N SER A 552 17.39 -29.97 -4.19
CA SER A 552 17.77 -28.83 -5.03
C SER A 552 16.94 -27.59 -4.67
N PRO A 553 17.52 -26.38 -4.51
CA PRO A 553 16.75 -25.14 -4.41
C PRO A 553 15.73 -24.95 -5.54
N ALA A 554 15.96 -25.56 -6.70
CA ALA A 554 15.03 -25.57 -7.83
C ALA A 554 13.75 -26.36 -7.56
N ALA A 555 13.73 -27.30 -6.60
CA ALA A 555 12.55 -28.09 -6.24
C ALA A 555 11.39 -27.25 -5.65
N LYS A 556 11.63 -25.98 -5.32
CA LYS A 556 10.58 -25.02 -4.93
C LYS A 556 9.75 -24.52 -6.12
N TYR A 557 10.27 -24.66 -7.33
CA TYR A 557 9.70 -24.08 -8.54
C TYR A 557 9.45 -25.17 -9.58
N GLU A 558 8.18 -25.42 -9.89
CA GLU A 558 7.78 -26.33 -10.95
C GLU A 558 7.71 -25.56 -12.27
N ARG A 559 8.47 -25.99 -13.28
CA ARG A 559 8.56 -25.26 -14.55
C ARG A 559 7.31 -25.51 -15.39
N LEU A 560 6.59 -24.44 -15.73
CA LEU A 560 5.35 -24.49 -16.51
C LEU A 560 5.63 -24.44 -18.01
N GLU A 561 6.51 -23.52 -18.43
CA GLU A 561 6.88 -23.35 -19.84
C GLU A 561 8.40 -23.23 -19.97
N SER A 562 8.96 -23.94 -20.94
CA SER A 562 10.40 -24.13 -21.06
C SER A 562 11.13 -22.91 -21.62
N ASN A 563 10.44 -21.95 -22.25
CA ASN A 563 11.00 -20.68 -22.71
C ASN A 563 9.88 -19.65 -22.99
N ILE A 564 9.82 -18.56 -22.21
CA ILE A 564 8.89 -17.44 -22.46
C ILE A 564 9.60 -16.22 -23.09
N GLY A 565 10.93 -16.29 -23.21
CA GLY A 565 11.75 -15.23 -23.81
C GLY A 565 13.24 -15.55 -23.69
N GLU A 566 13.99 -15.24 -24.74
CA GLU A 566 15.46 -15.26 -24.75
C GLU A 566 15.97 -13.84 -24.92
N GLY A 567 16.55 -13.27 -23.85
CA GLY A 567 17.16 -11.95 -23.88
C GLY A 567 18.68 -12.01 -24.05
N THR A 568 19.32 -10.84 -24.19
CA THR A 568 20.78 -10.66 -24.27
C THR A 568 21.53 -11.37 -23.14
N TYR A 569 20.91 -11.49 -21.96
CA TYR A 569 21.54 -11.98 -20.74
C TYR A 569 21.09 -13.37 -20.26
N GLY A 570 20.15 -14.02 -20.94
CA GLY A 570 19.65 -15.31 -20.46
C GLY A 570 18.33 -15.78 -21.05
N LYS A 571 18.02 -17.05 -20.78
CA LYS A 571 16.70 -17.63 -21.04
C LYS A 571 15.78 -17.40 -19.85
N VAL A 572 14.55 -17.00 -20.10
CA VAL A 572 13.52 -16.76 -19.09
C VAL A 572 12.48 -17.87 -19.18
N HIS A 573 12.13 -18.43 -18.02
CA HIS A 573 11.18 -19.53 -17.90
C HIS A 573 10.01 -19.13 -17.01
N LYS A 574 8.82 -19.59 -17.35
CA LYS A 574 7.66 -19.48 -16.47
C LYS A 574 7.64 -20.67 -15.52
N ALA A 575 7.45 -20.41 -14.24
CA ALA A 575 7.39 -21.45 -13.22
C ALA A 575 6.29 -21.18 -12.20
N PHE A 576 5.92 -22.20 -11.46
CA PHE A 576 4.95 -22.19 -10.37
C PHE A 576 5.71 -22.43 -9.07
N HIS A 577 5.57 -21.53 -8.10
CA HIS A 577 6.14 -21.78 -6.78
C HIS A 577 5.25 -22.76 -6.02
N VAL A 578 5.77 -23.97 -5.78
CA VAL A 578 5.01 -25.16 -5.36
C VAL A 578 4.22 -24.92 -4.06
N LYS A 579 4.76 -24.13 -3.13
CA LYS A 579 4.12 -23.90 -1.81
C LYS A 579 3.08 -22.77 -1.79
N THR A 580 3.29 -21.71 -2.58
CA THR A 580 2.39 -20.53 -2.56
C THR A 580 1.39 -20.54 -3.69
N GLY A 581 1.64 -21.38 -4.71
CA GLY A 581 0.87 -21.39 -5.94
C GLY A 581 1.05 -20.16 -6.83
N GLN A 582 2.08 -19.36 -6.58
CA GLN A 582 2.35 -18.14 -7.34
C GLN A 582 3.06 -18.47 -8.67
N VAL A 583 2.61 -17.87 -9.76
CA VAL A 583 3.31 -17.91 -11.06
C VAL A 583 4.45 -16.88 -11.04
N VAL A 584 5.65 -17.32 -11.40
CA VAL A 584 6.89 -16.53 -11.39
C VAL A 584 7.64 -16.65 -12.71
N ALA A 585 8.51 -15.68 -12.99
CA ALA A 585 9.48 -15.74 -14.08
C ALA A 585 10.88 -16.02 -13.51
N ILE A 586 11.58 -17.00 -14.08
CA ILE A 586 12.94 -17.38 -13.66
C ILE A 586 13.90 -17.07 -14.81
N LYS A 587 14.73 -16.04 -14.65
CA LYS A 587 15.80 -15.67 -15.58
C LYS A 587 17.07 -16.43 -15.21
N ARG A 588 17.54 -17.29 -16.11
CA ARG A 588 18.82 -17.98 -15.97
C ARG A 588 19.92 -17.11 -16.58
N ALA A 589 20.81 -16.57 -15.75
CA ALA A 589 21.94 -15.78 -16.22
C ALA A 589 22.92 -16.64 -17.02
N LYS A 590 23.33 -16.17 -18.20
CA LYS A 590 24.43 -16.76 -18.97
C LYS A 590 25.75 -16.41 -18.29
N VAL A 591 26.58 -17.42 -17.97
CA VAL A 591 27.98 -17.21 -17.57
C VAL A 591 28.81 -17.13 -18.83
N SER A 592 29.44 -15.98 -19.11
CA SER A 592 30.30 -15.85 -20.29
C SER A 592 31.61 -16.62 -20.10
N ALA A 593 32.31 -16.93 -21.20
CA ALA A 593 33.62 -17.57 -21.12
C ALA A 593 34.63 -16.72 -20.33
N ALA A 594 34.56 -15.39 -20.46
CA ALA A 594 35.38 -14.47 -19.67
C ALA A 594 35.00 -14.47 -18.18
N ASP A 595 33.72 -14.66 -17.83
CA ASP A 595 33.29 -14.78 -16.44
C ASP A 595 33.74 -16.12 -15.81
N ARG A 596 34.04 -17.15 -16.62
CA ARG A 596 34.58 -18.43 -16.11
C ARG A 596 36.03 -18.30 -15.65
N ASP A 597 36.82 -17.45 -16.30
CA ASP A 597 38.22 -17.21 -15.96
C ASP A 597 38.40 -16.34 -14.70
N VAL A 598 37.37 -15.60 -14.29
CA VAL A 598 37.34 -14.77 -13.06
C VAL A 598 36.33 -15.32 -12.02
N GLY A 599 35.96 -16.60 -12.16
CA GLY A 599 35.22 -17.42 -11.18
C GLY A 599 33.73 -17.13 -10.95
N GLY A 600 33.01 -16.90 -12.04
CA GLY A 600 31.81 -17.69 -12.31
C GLY A 600 30.46 -16.97 -12.26
N ILE A 601 30.42 -15.66 -12.01
CA ILE A 601 29.15 -14.90 -11.94
C ILE A 601 29.28 -13.56 -12.65
N GLY A 602 28.55 -13.39 -13.75
CA GLY A 602 28.60 -12.18 -14.55
C GLY A 602 28.19 -10.94 -13.74
N PHE A 603 29.05 -9.90 -13.75
CA PHE A 603 28.82 -8.62 -13.06
C PHE A 603 27.47 -7.96 -13.38
N THR A 604 26.92 -8.25 -14.55
CA THR A 604 25.60 -7.78 -15.00
C THR A 604 24.47 -8.37 -14.15
N ALA A 605 24.52 -9.66 -13.81
CA ALA A 605 23.49 -10.32 -13.02
C ALA A 605 23.47 -9.83 -11.56
N LEU A 606 24.64 -9.61 -10.96
CA LEU A 606 24.77 -9.05 -9.61
C LEU A 606 24.22 -7.62 -9.54
N ARG A 607 24.46 -6.82 -10.58
CA ARG A 607 23.91 -5.48 -10.69
C ARG A 607 22.38 -5.49 -10.79
N GLU A 608 21.82 -6.37 -11.60
CA GLU A 608 20.36 -6.52 -11.72
C GLU A 608 19.73 -6.84 -10.35
N ILE A 609 20.30 -7.79 -9.63
CA ILE A 609 19.86 -8.16 -8.27
C ILE A 609 19.93 -6.96 -7.33
N LYS A 610 21.05 -6.23 -7.31
CA LYS A 610 21.25 -5.09 -6.42
C LYS A 610 20.22 -3.98 -6.65
N VAL A 611 19.92 -3.65 -7.90
CA VAL A 611 18.93 -2.61 -8.23
C VAL A 611 17.52 -3.04 -7.81
N MET A 612 17.12 -4.27 -8.14
CA MET A 612 15.78 -4.79 -7.78
C MET A 612 15.58 -5.04 -6.29
N GLN A 613 16.66 -5.23 -5.52
CA GLN A 613 16.59 -5.31 -4.06
C GLN A 613 16.56 -3.91 -3.41
N ALA A 614 17.25 -2.93 -4.01
CA ALA A 614 17.33 -1.57 -3.49
C ALA A 614 16.05 -0.76 -3.73
N ILE A 615 15.29 -1.06 -4.78
CA ILE A 615 14.10 -0.29 -5.18
C ILE A 615 12.86 -1.18 -5.11
N ARG A 616 11.93 -0.79 -4.24
CA ARG A 616 10.59 -1.36 -4.18
C ARG A 616 9.60 -0.33 -4.69
N HIS A 617 9.11 -0.52 -5.91
CA HIS A 617 8.17 0.41 -6.55
C HIS A 617 7.21 -0.34 -7.49
N PRO A 618 5.93 0.05 -7.60
CA PRO A 618 4.96 -0.62 -8.46
C PRO A 618 5.37 -0.72 -9.94
N ASN A 619 6.13 0.25 -10.45
CA ASN A 619 6.60 0.32 -11.83
C ASN A 619 8.09 -0.06 -12.02
N VAL A 620 8.69 -0.77 -11.06
CA VAL A 620 10.05 -1.31 -11.15
C VAL A 620 10.00 -2.80 -10.81
N MET A 621 10.64 -3.65 -11.62
CA MET A 621 10.67 -5.10 -11.39
C MET A 621 11.30 -5.44 -10.05
N SER A 622 10.71 -6.40 -9.34
CA SER A 622 11.18 -6.87 -8.03
C SER A 622 11.80 -8.26 -8.11
N CYS A 623 12.88 -8.45 -7.34
CA CYS A 623 13.53 -9.75 -7.15
C CYS A 623 12.85 -10.48 -5.99
N LEU A 624 12.26 -11.65 -6.26
CA LEU A 624 11.56 -12.47 -5.26
C LEU A 624 12.50 -13.47 -4.58
N ASP A 625 13.40 -14.09 -5.34
CA ASP A 625 14.35 -15.10 -4.85
C ASP A 625 15.55 -15.23 -5.80
N VAL A 626 16.66 -15.77 -5.32
CA VAL A 626 17.86 -16.06 -6.12
C VAL A 626 18.43 -17.41 -5.69
N PHE A 627 18.72 -18.27 -6.65
CA PHE A 627 19.37 -19.55 -6.39
C PHE A 627 20.38 -19.93 -7.48
N VAL A 628 21.25 -20.89 -7.17
CA VAL A 628 22.25 -21.42 -8.10
C VAL A 628 21.90 -22.88 -8.39
N GLU A 629 21.90 -23.23 -9.66
CA GLU A 629 21.73 -24.61 -10.11
C GLU A 629 22.76 -24.91 -11.21
N GLY A 630 23.56 -25.96 -11.01
CA GLY A 630 24.75 -26.19 -11.84
C GLY A 630 25.76 -25.05 -11.71
N GLU A 631 26.20 -24.50 -12.85
CA GLU A 631 27.05 -23.31 -12.95
C GLU A 631 26.25 -22.03 -13.27
N ALA A 632 24.92 -22.04 -13.12
CA ALA A 632 24.08 -20.91 -13.52
C ALA A 632 23.31 -20.30 -12.35
N LEU A 633 23.35 -18.97 -12.29
CA LEU A 633 22.52 -18.19 -11.38
C LEU A 633 21.11 -18.04 -11.96
N HIS A 634 20.11 -18.29 -11.13
CA HIS A 634 18.70 -18.18 -11.44
C HIS A 634 18.07 -17.09 -10.59
N LEU A 635 17.51 -16.10 -11.27
CA LEU A 635 16.85 -14.94 -10.68
C LEU A 635 15.34 -15.12 -10.82
N VAL A 636 14.64 -15.14 -9.68
CA VAL A 636 13.18 -15.30 -9.61
C VAL A 636 12.52 -13.94 -9.48
N MET A 637 11.59 -13.65 -10.38
CA MET A 637 10.89 -12.37 -10.49
C MET A 637 9.38 -12.60 -10.61
N GLU A 638 8.64 -11.52 -10.45
CA GLU A 638 7.21 -11.49 -10.80
C GLU A 638 7.02 -11.85 -12.29
N PHE A 639 5.99 -12.63 -12.59
CA PHE A 639 5.63 -12.94 -13.97
C PHE A 639 4.86 -11.77 -14.59
N MET A 640 5.29 -11.34 -15.79
CA MET A 640 4.64 -10.32 -16.60
C MET A 640 4.18 -10.93 -17.93
N ASP A 641 2.96 -10.62 -18.36
CA ASP A 641 2.33 -11.25 -19.53
C ASP A 641 3.05 -10.90 -20.86
N GLY A 642 3.60 -9.69 -20.96
CA GLY A 642 4.35 -9.23 -22.13
C GLY A 642 5.15 -7.97 -21.86
N ASP A 643 5.42 -7.22 -22.93
CA ASP A 643 6.21 -5.99 -22.93
C ASP A 643 5.56 -4.96 -23.89
N LEU A 644 6.03 -3.71 -23.84
CA LEU A 644 5.48 -2.68 -24.71
C LEU A 644 5.83 -2.89 -26.19
N LYS A 645 6.87 -3.67 -26.52
CA LYS A 645 7.19 -3.97 -27.93
C LYS A 645 6.07 -4.80 -28.56
N LYS A 646 5.60 -5.85 -27.88
CA LYS A 646 4.44 -6.64 -28.32
C LYS A 646 3.20 -5.77 -28.52
N VAL A 647 2.98 -4.81 -27.61
CA VAL A 647 1.87 -3.85 -27.70
C VAL A 647 1.99 -2.96 -28.95
N ILE A 648 3.19 -2.51 -29.29
CA ILE A 648 3.48 -1.70 -30.48
C ILE A 648 3.27 -2.51 -31.78
N GLU A 649 3.75 -3.75 -31.79
CA GLU A 649 3.70 -4.64 -32.97
C GLU A 649 2.31 -5.18 -33.26
N GLN A 650 1.43 -5.25 -32.26
CA GLN A 650 0.04 -5.67 -32.45
C GLN A 650 -0.78 -4.57 -33.15
N LYS A 651 -0.64 -4.45 -34.47
CA LYS A 651 -1.29 -3.38 -35.27
C LYS A 651 -2.82 -3.39 -35.21
N ALA A 652 -3.44 -4.53 -34.91
CA ALA A 652 -4.89 -4.63 -34.68
C ALA A 652 -5.35 -3.91 -33.39
N LEU A 653 -4.44 -3.72 -32.43
CA LEU A 653 -4.71 -3.02 -31.17
C LEU A 653 -4.77 -1.50 -31.42
N ARG A 654 -5.91 -0.88 -31.09
CA ARG A 654 -6.06 0.58 -31.14
C ARG A 654 -5.60 1.19 -29.82
N LEU A 655 -4.46 1.89 -29.84
CA LEU A 655 -4.04 2.72 -28.72
C LEU A 655 -4.61 4.13 -28.89
N SER A 656 -5.46 4.55 -27.95
CA SER A 656 -5.88 5.94 -27.83
C SER A 656 -4.78 6.76 -27.14
N GLU A 657 -4.86 8.08 -27.26
CA GLU A 657 -3.95 8.97 -26.52
C GLU A 657 -4.05 8.76 -25.00
N ALA A 658 -5.24 8.41 -24.49
CA ALA A 658 -5.44 8.04 -23.08
C ALA A 658 -4.63 6.81 -22.66
N HIS A 659 -4.54 5.80 -23.53
CA HIS A 659 -3.72 4.60 -23.27
C HIS A 659 -2.24 4.95 -23.25
N VAL A 660 -1.78 5.78 -24.20
CA VAL A 660 -0.38 6.22 -24.25
C VAL A 660 -0.03 7.06 -23.02
N LYS A 661 -0.91 7.98 -22.59
CA LYS A 661 -0.71 8.77 -21.37
C LYS A 661 -0.53 7.88 -20.14
N ASN A 662 -1.37 6.85 -19.98
CA ASN A 662 -1.24 5.90 -18.87
C ASN A 662 0.11 5.17 -18.90
N LEU A 663 0.49 4.59 -20.05
CA LEU A 663 1.77 3.88 -20.19
C LEU A 663 2.98 4.81 -19.99
N SER A 664 2.89 6.06 -20.46
CA SER A 664 3.91 7.09 -20.27
C SER A 664 4.07 7.45 -18.78
N GLN A 665 2.96 7.57 -18.05
CA GLN A 665 2.99 7.82 -16.60
C GLN A 665 3.68 6.68 -15.85
N GLN A 666 3.31 5.44 -16.13
CA GLN A 666 3.91 4.27 -15.48
C GLN A 666 5.41 4.15 -15.76
N LEU A 667 5.82 4.39 -17.01
CA LEU A 667 7.24 4.45 -17.39
C LEU A 667 7.99 5.54 -16.60
N LEU A 668 7.48 6.77 -16.59
CA LEU A 668 8.13 7.89 -15.91
C LEU A 668 8.11 7.75 -14.38
N GLN A 669 7.09 7.12 -13.79
CA GLN A 669 7.05 6.78 -12.37
C GLN A 669 8.15 5.77 -12.00
N GLY A 670 8.35 4.75 -12.85
CA GLY A 670 9.47 3.82 -12.68
C GLY A 670 10.83 4.52 -12.76
N LEU A 671 11.00 5.43 -13.72
CA LEU A 671 12.22 6.23 -13.86
C LEU A 671 12.44 7.16 -12.67
N ALA A 672 11.40 7.83 -12.18
CA ALA A 672 11.49 8.69 -11.01
C ALA A 672 11.97 7.89 -9.78
N ALA A 673 11.46 6.68 -9.56
CA ALA A 673 11.89 5.82 -8.45
C ALA A 673 13.37 5.39 -8.56
N LEU A 674 13.86 5.09 -9.76
CA LEU A 674 15.28 4.81 -10.01
C LEU A 674 16.14 6.06 -9.73
N HIS A 675 15.71 7.19 -10.27
CA HIS A 675 16.43 8.46 -10.26
C HIS A 675 16.53 9.04 -8.84
N GLU A 676 15.50 8.87 -8.01
CA GLU A 676 15.50 9.25 -6.58
C GLU A 676 16.57 8.50 -5.76
N ARG A 677 16.93 7.29 -6.19
CA ARG A 677 18.00 6.48 -5.60
C ARG A 677 19.32 6.58 -6.36
N PHE A 678 19.46 7.63 -7.18
CA PHE A 678 20.65 7.91 -8.00
C PHE A 678 21.01 6.81 -9.00
N PHE A 679 20.06 5.95 -9.39
CA PHE A 679 20.28 4.98 -10.45
C PHE A 679 19.84 5.56 -11.80
N VAL A 680 20.67 5.37 -12.83
CA VAL A 680 20.34 5.66 -14.24
C VAL A 680 20.20 4.34 -14.97
N HIS A 681 19.06 4.11 -15.63
CA HIS A 681 18.73 2.84 -16.26
C HIS A 681 19.65 2.53 -17.44
N ARG A 682 19.83 3.51 -18.35
CA ARG A 682 20.68 3.47 -19.55
C ARG A 682 20.29 2.42 -20.60
N ASP A 683 19.09 1.86 -20.52
CA ASP A 683 18.56 0.94 -21.54
C ASP A 683 17.03 0.93 -21.56
N VAL A 684 16.42 2.12 -21.51
CA VAL A 684 14.97 2.26 -21.59
C VAL A 684 14.53 2.00 -23.02
N THR A 685 13.82 0.90 -23.23
CA THR A 685 13.29 0.49 -24.54
C THR A 685 11.93 -0.19 -24.34
N PRO A 686 11.09 -0.35 -25.38
CA PRO A 686 9.81 -1.03 -25.25
C PRO A 686 9.91 -2.48 -24.78
N ASN A 687 11.03 -3.17 -25.06
CA ASN A 687 11.28 -4.54 -24.59
C ASN A 687 11.53 -4.60 -23.07
N ASN A 688 12.06 -3.51 -22.51
CA ASN A 688 12.44 -3.41 -21.10
C ASN A 688 11.35 -2.77 -20.24
N VAL A 689 10.17 -2.49 -20.81
CA VAL A 689 8.97 -2.09 -20.08
C VAL A 689 7.99 -3.25 -20.15
N LEU A 690 8.06 -4.12 -19.13
CA LEU A 690 7.21 -5.30 -19.02
C LEU A 690 5.80 -4.90 -18.58
N LEU A 691 4.79 -5.64 -19.01
CA LEU A 691 3.39 -5.30 -18.82
C LEU A 691 2.61 -6.53 -18.40
N SER A 692 1.81 -6.39 -17.34
CA SER A 692 0.79 -7.38 -17.04
C SER A 692 -0.50 -7.02 -17.77
N PHE A 693 -0.88 -7.83 -18.75
CA PHE A 693 -2.15 -7.66 -19.49
C PHE A 693 -3.37 -7.92 -18.60
N ARG A 694 -3.19 -8.58 -17.45
CA ARG A 694 -4.26 -8.80 -16.47
C ARG A 694 -4.59 -7.53 -15.67
N THR A 695 -3.59 -6.79 -15.25
CA THR A 695 -3.76 -5.64 -14.34
C THR A 695 -3.53 -4.29 -15.02
N GLY A 696 -2.88 -4.29 -16.18
CA GLY A 696 -2.41 -3.11 -16.90
C GLY A 696 -1.17 -2.46 -16.29
N VAL A 697 -0.53 -3.10 -15.30
CA VAL A 697 0.66 -2.57 -14.63
C VAL A 697 1.89 -2.77 -15.51
N ALA A 698 2.60 -1.68 -15.81
CA ALA A 698 3.86 -1.65 -16.52
C ALA A 698 5.04 -1.47 -15.55
N LYS A 699 6.11 -2.25 -15.72
CA LYS A 699 7.31 -2.24 -14.87
C LYS A 699 8.58 -2.15 -15.70
N LEU A 700 9.49 -1.27 -15.30
CA LEU A 700 10.86 -1.25 -15.83
C LEU A 700 11.61 -2.51 -15.41
N ALA A 701 12.33 -3.09 -16.36
CA ALA A 701 13.09 -4.32 -16.22
C ALA A 701 14.46 -4.21 -16.91
N ASP A 702 15.28 -5.24 -16.72
CA ASP A 702 16.62 -5.35 -17.30
C ASP A 702 17.59 -4.22 -16.89
N PHE A 703 18.05 -4.31 -15.64
CA PHE A 703 19.01 -3.37 -15.05
C PHE A 703 20.48 -3.72 -15.35
N GLY A 704 20.74 -4.56 -16.36
CA GLY A 704 22.09 -5.00 -16.69
C GLY A 704 23.04 -3.85 -17.02
N PHE A 705 22.51 -2.79 -17.62
CA PHE A 705 23.23 -1.56 -17.92
C PHE A 705 23.13 -0.48 -16.84
N THR A 706 22.38 -0.65 -15.76
CA THR A 706 22.17 0.43 -14.77
C THR A 706 23.46 0.88 -14.08
N ARG A 707 23.57 2.16 -13.71
CA ARG A 707 24.70 2.68 -12.90
C ARG A 707 24.18 3.59 -11.80
N SER A 708 24.88 3.61 -10.67
CA SER A 708 24.69 4.63 -9.64
C SER A 708 25.54 5.84 -10.00
N ILE A 709 24.97 7.04 -9.91
CA ILE A 709 25.62 8.32 -10.19
C ILE A 709 25.78 9.19 -8.93
N GLY A 710 25.80 8.57 -7.73
CA GLY A 710 25.86 9.24 -6.41
C GLY A 710 27.17 10.00 -6.12
N HIS A 711 27.72 9.88 -4.90
CA HIS A 711 28.89 10.64 -4.38
C HIS A 711 30.22 10.50 -5.19
N GLU A 712 30.17 9.83 -6.35
CA GLU A 712 31.27 9.63 -7.31
C GLU A 712 31.01 10.37 -8.65
N GLY A 713 30.39 11.56 -8.60
CA GLY A 713 29.87 12.30 -9.77
C GLY A 713 30.86 12.62 -10.90
N ASP A 714 32.16 12.37 -10.72
CA ASP A 714 33.23 12.66 -11.69
C ASP A 714 33.78 11.43 -12.43
N ARG A 715 33.27 10.21 -12.19
CA ARG A 715 33.77 9.03 -12.92
C ARG A 715 33.20 8.98 -14.35
N PRO A 716 34.04 8.85 -15.40
CA PRO A 716 33.56 8.72 -16.77
C PRO A 716 32.76 7.43 -16.95
N LEU A 717 31.55 7.55 -17.51
CA LEU A 717 30.68 6.43 -17.81
C LEU A 717 30.87 5.97 -19.27
N THR A 718 30.74 4.67 -19.52
CA THR A 718 30.88 4.10 -20.87
C THR A 718 29.75 4.57 -21.78
N GLY A 719 30.05 5.15 -22.95
CA GLY A 719 29.05 5.65 -23.90
C GLY A 719 28.28 4.57 -24.69
N MET A 720 28.84 3.36 -24.81
CA MET A 720 28.15 2.21 -25.41
C MET A 720 27.18 1.55 -24.43
N CYS A 721 26.10 2.26 -24.10
CA CYS A 721 24.96 1.72 -23.39
C CYS A 721 23.68 2.16 -24.10
N THR A 722 22.64 1.33 -24.04
CA THR A 722 21.36 1.43 -24.74
C THR A 722 21.32 0.90 -26.17
N THR A 723 20.17 0.31 -26.52
CA THR A 723 19.77 0.00 -27.90
C THR A 723 19.78 1.28 -28.75
N LEU A 724 20.43 1.22 -29.92
CA LEU A 724 20.80 2.39 -30.74
C LEU A 724 19.65 3.38 -31.00
N TRP A 725 18.44 2.90 -31.29
CA TRP A 725 17.27 3.73 -31.66
C TRP A 725 16.72 4.62 -30.54
N TYR A 726 17.09 4.33 -29.29
CA TYR A 726 16.65 5.08 -28.11
C TYR A 726 17.79 5.88 -27.48
N ARG A 727 18.97 5.89 -28.12
CA ARG A 727 20.17 6.53 -27.60
C ARG A 727 20.08 8.05 -27.69
N ALA A 728 20.40 8.72 -26.59
CA ALA A 728 20.44 10.16 -26.48
C ALA A 728 21.60 10.78 -27.30
N PRO A 729 21.44 11.98 -27.86
CA PRO A 729 22.43 12.56 -28.77
C PRO A 729 23.78 12.83 -28.10
N GLU A 730 23.82 13.15 -26.80
CA GLU A 730 25.06 13.31 -26.04
C GLU A 730 25.88 12.03 -25.96
N LEU A 731 25.22 10.87 -25.94
CA LEU A 731 25.91 9.58 -25.98
C LEU A 731 26.45 9.29 -27.39
N LEU A 732 25.73 9.69 -28.44
CA LEU A 732 26.20 9.57 -29.84
C LEU A 732 27.41 10.49 -30.10
N PHE A 733 27.43 11.66 -29.48
CA PHE A 733 28.58 12.57 -29.49
C PHE A 733 29.71 12.16 -28.52
N GLY A 734 29.62 10.99 -27.88
CA GLY A 734 30.69 10.43 -27.07
C GLY A 734 30.86 11.08 -25.69
N ALA A 735 29.81 11.74 -25.15
CA ALA A 735 29.85 12.29 -23.81
C ALA A 735 30.24 11.21 -22.78
N LYS A 736 31.26 11.51 -21.97
CA LYS A 736 31.72 10.62 -20.88
C LYS A 736 31.06 10.93 -19.55
N HIS A 737 30.53 12.15 -19.39
CA HIS A 737 29.80 12.60 -18.21
C HIS A 737 28.35 12.85 -18.62
N TYR A 738 27.46 11.98 -18.14
CA TYR A 738 26.04 12.07 -18.42
C TYR A 738 25.25 11.54 -17.21
N GLY A 739 23.97 11.89 -17.14
CA GLY A 739 23.13 11.59 -15.99
C GLY A 739 21.75 11.08 -16.38
N GLN A 740 20.77 11.33 -15.52
CA GLN A 740 19.39 10.87 -15.65
C GLN A 740 18.72 11.28 -16.98
N ALA A 741 19.13 12.40 -17.58
CA ALA A 741 18.57 12.95 -18.81
C ALA A 741 18.64 11.99 -20.03
N VAL A 742 19.56 11.01 -20.03
CA VAL A 742 19.63 10.00 -21.09
C VAL A 742 18.39 9.08 -21.07
N ASP A 743 17.89 8.74 -19.89
CA ASP A 743 16.69 7.90 -19.74
C ASP A 743 15.43 8.64 -20.20
N LEU A 744 15.40 9.96 -20.03
CA LEU A 744 14.25 10.80 -20.42
C LEU A 744 14.17 10.97 -21.94
N TRP A 745 15.32 11.07 -22.62
CA TRP A 745 15.36 10.99 -24.07
C TRP A 745 14.82 9.65 -24.56
N SER A 746 15.32 8.54 -24.00
CA SER A 746 14.86 7.20 -24.35
C SER A 746 13.37 7.01 -24.08
N ALA A 747 12.84 7.54 -22.97
CA ALA A 747 11.41 7.56 -22.68
C ALA A 747 10.62 8.36 -23.73
N GLY A 748 11.13 9.52 -24.17
CA GLY A 748 10.55 10.29 -25.28
C GLY A 748 10.45 9.46 -26.56
N CYS A 749 11.49 8.70 -26.91
CA CYS A 749 11.46 7.78 -28.05
C CYS A 749 10.39 6.68 -27.90
N VAL A 750 10.28 6.06 -26.72
CA VAL A 750 9.26 5.04 -26.42
C VAL A 750 7.84 5.61 -26.53
N VAL A 751 7.57 6.77 -25.93
CA VAL A 751 6.25 7.42 -26.00
C VAL A 751 5.89 7.78 -27.43
N ALA A 752 6.85 8.30 -28.19
CA ALA A 752 6.62 8.65 -29.58
C ALA A 752 6.34 7.39 -30.43
N GLU A 753 7.02 6.27 -30.19
CA GLU A 753 6.75 4.98 -30.83
C GLU A 753 5.37 4.41 -30.44
N LEU A 754 4.91 4.60 -29.20
CA LEU A 754 3.55 4.22 -28.79
C LEU A 754 2.47 4.98 -29.59
N LEU A 755 2.68 6.28 -29.84
CA LEU A 755 1.74 7.12 -30.61
C LEU A 755 1.69 6.75 -32.08
N ARG A 756 2.86 6.64 -32.74
CA ARG A 756 2.92 6.40 -34.19
C ARG A 756 2.96 4.93 -34.59
N ARG A 757 3.19 4.03 -33.64
CA ARG A 757 3.31 2.56 -33.78
C ARG A 757 4.56 2.07 -34.51
N ASP A 758 5.53 2.96 -34.80
CA ASP A 758 6.82 2.64 -35.42
C ASP A 758 7.96 3.46 -34.76
N PRO A 759 9.21 2.97 -34.75
CA PRO A 759 10.32 3.65 -34.08
C PRO A 759 10.55 5.06 -34.61
N LEU A 760 10.82 6.03 -33.71
CA LEU A 760 11.09 7.41 -34.11
C LEU A 760 12.40 7.56 -34.89
N PHE A 761 13.45 6.88 -34.43
CA PHE A 761 14.80 6.99 -35.00
C PHE A 761 15.36 5.61 -35.37
N PRO A 762 14.99 5.05 -36.53
CA PRO A 762 15.48 3.73 -36.94
C PRO A 762 16.87 3.82 -37.59
N GLY A 763 17.90 4.12 -36.79
CA GLY A 763 19.30 4.22 -37.21
C GLY A 763 19.99 2.86 -37.43
N ARG A 764 20.85 2.75 -38.45
CA ARG A 764 21.63 1.55 -38.79
C ARG A 764 23.05 1.54 -38.19
N GLY A 765 23.50 2.68 -37.67
CA GLY A 765 24.78 2.89 -36.99
C GLY A 765 24.77 4.24 -36.25
N GLU A 766 25.79 4.54 -35.45
CA GLU A 766 25.82 5.77 -34.64
C GLU A 766 25.74 7.04 -35.48
N PHE A 767 26.44 7.07 -36.63
CA PHE A 767 26.39 8.19 -37.56
C PHE A 767 24.99 8.37 -38.19
N ASP A 768 24.39 7.29 -38.72
CA ASP A 768 23.03 7.32 -39.30
C ASP A 768 21.96 7.67 -38.24
N MET A 769 22.14 7.19 -37.01
CA MET A 769 21.28 7.55 -35.89
C MET A 769 21.35 9.05 -35.60
N LEU A 770 22.55 9.63 -35.57
CA LEU A 770 22.75 11.05 -35.36
C LEU A 770 22.16 11.90 -36.49
N GLN A 771 22.31 11.46 -37.75
CA GLN A 771 21.69 12.09 -38.90
C GLN A 771 20.15 12.11 -38.77
N LYS A 772 19.53 10.99 -38.38
CA LYS A 772 18.07 10.92 -38.12
C LYS A 772 17.62 11.83 -36.99
N VAL A 773 18.42 11.96 -35.93
CA VAL A 773 18.13 12.91 -34.84
C VAL A 773 18.13 14.34 -35.39
N ILE A 774 19.14 14.71 -36.17
CA ILE A 774 19.27 16.05 -36.76
C ILE A 774 18.15 16.35 -37.75
N GLU A 775 17.79 15.41 -38.61
CA GLU A 775 16.69 15.56 -39.57
C GLU A 775 15.34 15.84 -38.90
N LEU A 776 15.07 15.25 -37.73
CA LEU A 776 13.78 15.37 -37.05
C LEU A 776 13.77 16.38 -35.90
N ARG A 777 14.92 16.72 -35.32
CA ARG A 777 15.06 17.59 -34.15
C ARG A 777 15.84 18.87 -34.43
N GLY A 778 16.38 19.02 -35.63
CA GLY A 778 17.20 20.15 -36.07
C GLY A 778 18.69 19.98 -35.77
N THR A 779 19.51 20.80 -36.42
CA THR A 779 20.97 20.81 -36.21
C THR A 779 21.33 21.34 -34.82
N PRO A 780 22.16 20.64 -34.03
CA PRO A 780 22.65 21.14 -32.76
C PRO A 780 23.66 22.26 -32.98
N THR A 781 23.24 23.51 -32.81
CA THR A 781 24.11 24.69 -32.75
C THR A 781 24.39 25.07 -31.30
N GLU A 782 25.40 25.91 -31.05
CA GLU A 782 25.67 26.45 -29.70
C GLU A 782 24.50 27.26 -29.10
N GLU A 783 23.61 27.77 -29.94
CA GLU A 783 22.38 28.44 -29.50
C GLU A 783 21.32 27.44 -28.99
N VAL A 784 21.22 26.27 -29.64
CA VAL A 784 20.23 25.22 -29.33
C VAL A 784 20.72 24.30 -28.21
N TRP A 785 22.03 24.01 -28.21
CA TRP A 785 22.69 23.17 -27.24
C TRP A 785 24.04 23.78 -26.90
N LYS A 786 24.06 24.45 -25.75
CA LYS A 786 25.28 25.07 -25.23
C LYS A 786 26.36 24.03 -24.92
N ASP A 787 27.58 24.33 -25.33
CA ASP A 787 28.79 23.52 -25.18
C ASP A 787 28.80 22.24 -26.05
N VAL A 788 27.94 22.16 -27.08
CA VAL A 788 27.87 20.96 -27.94
C VAL A 788 29.15 20.74 -28.75
N SER A 789 29.81 21.81 -29.17
CA SER A 789 31.07 21.74 -29.92
C SER A 789 32.24 21.19 -29.11
N ALA A 790 32.10 21.15 -27.78
CA ALA A 790 33.10 20.60 -26.86
C ALA A 790 32.98 19.08 -26.66
N LEU A 791 31.95 18.44 -27.24
CA LEU A 791 31.76 16.99 -27.10
C LEU A 791 32.78 16.20 -27.94
N PRO A 792 33.27 15.04 -27.45
CA PRO A 792 34.41 14.35 -28.05
C PRO A 792 34.26 13.99 -29.52
N ASN A 793 33.06 13.61 -29.95
CA ASN A 793 32.77 13.19 -31.32
C ASN A 793 31.87 14.21 -32.05
N PHE A 794 31.88 15.48 -31.64
CA PHE A 794 31.13 16.52 -32.35
C PHE A 794 31.63 16.64 -33.80
N LEU A 795 30.68 16.74 -34.72
CA LEU A 795 30.91 16.97 -36.14
C LEU A 795 30.07 18.17 -36.55
N GLU A 796 30.56 18.97 -37.48
CA GLU A 796 29.73 20.00 -38.12
C GLU A 796 28.77 19.35 -39.11
N PHE A 797 27.50 19.74 -39.05
CA PHE A 797 26.44 19.22 -39.92
C PHE A 797 25.85 20.32 -40.78
N THR A 798 25.34 19.95 -41.94
CA THR A 798 24.49 20.81 -42.75
C THR A 798 23.32 21.31 -41.91
N ALA A 799 22.88 22.55 -42.13
CA ALA A 799 21.74 23.11 -41.42
C ALA A 799 20.45 22.37 -41.82
N HIS A 800 19.80 21.75 -40.84
CA HIS A 800 18.49 21.12 -40.97
C HIS A 800 17.51 21.85 -40.06
N ALA A 801 16.40 22.31 -40.65
CA ALA A 801 15.31 22.89 -39.89
C ALA A 801 14.60 21.81 -39.08
N LYS A 802 14.17 22.16 -37.86
CA LYS A 802 13.40 21.27 -36.99
C LYS A 802 11.95 21.17 -37.49
N PRO A 803 11.48 20.02 -38.00
CA PRO A 803 10.09 19.86 -38.38
C PRO A 803 9.17 19.94 -37.15
N PRO A 804 7.93 20.46 -37.27
CA PRO A 804 6.95 20.46 -36.19
C PRO A 804 6.63 19.05 -35.70
N MET A 805 6.58 18.83 -34.38
CA MET A 805 6.29 17.51 -33.79
C MET A 805 4.96 16.91 -34.24
N ALA A 806 3.97 17.74 -34.56
CA ALA A 806 2.67 17.31 -35.09
C ALA A 806 2.76 16.59 -36.46
N GLN A 807 3.86 16.78 -37.21
CA GLN A 807 4.13 16.02 -38.44
C GLN A 807 4.77 14.66 -38.14
N LEU A 808 5.34 14.49 -36.95
CA LEU A 808 6.07 13.29 -36.55
C LEU A 808 5.21 12.32 -35.74
N VAL A 809 4.26 12.80 -34.93
CA VAL A 809 3.36 11.96 -34.13
C VAL A 809 1.88 12.31 -34.35
N PRO A 810 0.98 11.32 -34.34
CA PRO A 810 -0.45 11.56 -34.30
C PRO A 810 -0.91 11.81 -32.85
N SER A 811 -0.67 13.02 -32.31
CA SER A 811 -1.10 13.40 -30.96
C SER A 811 -1.61 14.83 -30.89
N SER A 812 -2.33 15.17 -29.82
CA SER A 812 -2.74 16.53 -29.48
C SER A 812 -1.56 17.50 -29.39
N SER A 813 -1.84 18.81 -29.44
CA SER A 813 -0.82 19.85 -29.28
C SER A 813 -0.02 19.67 -27.98
N SER A 814 -0.71 19.32 -26.89
CA SER A 814 -0.06 19.07 -25.60
C SER A 814 0.84 17.82 -25.65
N GLY A 815 0.46 16.77 -26.39
CA GLY A 815 1.32 15.60 -26.61
C GLY A 815 2.54 15.90 -27.46
N CYS A 816 2.39 16.79 -28.44
CA CYS A 816 3.51 17.32 -29.21
C CYS A 816 4.47 18.11 -28.31
N GLU A 817 3.98 19.03 -27.48
CA GLU A 817 4.77 19.79 -26.52
C GLU A 817 5.50 18.89 -25.50
N PHE A 818 4.84 17.83 -25.05
CA PHE A 818 5.42 16.86 -24.13
C PHE A 818 6.61 16.12 -24.75
N LEU A 819 6.46 15.66 -25.99
CA LEU A 819 7.55 15.01 -26.72
C LEU A 819 8.65 16.00 -27.11
N GLU A 820 8.30 17.24 -27.41
CA GLU A 820 9.25 18.32 -27.62
C GLU A 820 10.16 18.51 -26.39
N ALA A 821 9.58 18.51 -25.19
CA ALA A 821 10.33 18.61 -23.93
C ALA A 821 11.25 17.40 -23.69
N LEU A 822 10.74 16.16 -23.82
CA LEU A 822 11.53 14.94 -23.60
C LEU A 822 12.65 14.77 -24.65
N LEU A 823 12.43 15.23 -25.88
CA LEU A 823 13.36 15.12 -27.01
C LEU A 823 14.07 16.45 -27.31
N THR A 824 14.37 17.21 -26.25
CA THR A 824 15.23 18.39 -26.32
C THR A 824 16.69 17.97 -26.47
N LEU A 825 17.45 18.59 -27.38
CA LEU A 825 18.84 18.18 -27.67
C LEU A 825 19.76 18.39 -26.47
N ASP A 826 19.73 19.59 -25.85
CA ASP A 826 20.51 19.87 -24.65
C ASP A 826 20.00 19.04 -23.44
N PRO A 827 20.81 18.12 -22.89
CA PRO A 827 20.41 17.32 -21.74
C PRO A 827 20.13 18.16 -20.48
N LYS A 828 20.69 19.37 -20.35
CA LYS A 828 20.44 20.29 -19.21
C LYS A 828 19.03 20.90 -19.27
N GLN A 829 18.44 20.98 -20.45
CA GLN A 829 17.10 21.54 -20.67
C GLN A 829 16.00 20.47 -20.70
N ARG A 830 16.36 19.16 -20.74
CA ARG A 830 15.38 18.09 -20.62
C ARG A 830 14.78 18.06 -19.22
N PRO A 831 13.45 17.86 -19.09
CA PRO A 831 12.83 17.76 -17.78
C PRO A 831 13.31 16.51 -17.05
N THR A 832 13.35 16.55 -15.72
CA THR A 832 13.50 15.32 -14.91
C THR A 832 12.21 14.50 -14.94
N ALA A 833 12.25 13.22 -14.53
CA ALA A 833 11.06 12.37 -14.51
C ALA A 833 9.89 12.96 -13.68
N PRO A 834 10.09 13.53 -12.48
CA PRO A 834 9.02 14.21 -11.75
C PRO A 834 8.44 15.44 -12.46
N VAL A 835 9.27 16.21 -13.17
CA VAL A 835 8.83 17.37 -13.96
C VAL A 835 8.03 16.90 -15.17
N ALA A 836 8.50 15.89 -15.89
CA ALA A 836 7.78 15.29 -17.02
C ALA A 836 6.42 14.71 -16.59
N LEU A 837 6.34 14.05 -15.42
CA LEU A 837 5.08 13.57 -14.84
C LEU A 837 4.08 14.69 -14.53
N SER A 838 4.56 15.92 -14.36
CA SER A 838 3.73 17.09 -14.08
C SER A 838 3.31 17.86 -15.34
N HIS A 839 3.73 17.41 -16.53
CA HIS A 839 3.39 18.03 -17.80
C HIS A 839 1.88 17.95 -18.10
N ASP A 840 1.32 18.99 -18.70
CA ASP A 840 -0.12 19.11 -18.97
C ASP A 840 -0.67 17.93 -19.78
N PHE A 841 0.08 17.44 -20.76
CA PHE A 841 -0.25 16.23 -21.52
C PHE A 841 -0.68 15.06 -20.64
N LEU A 842 0.04 14.80 -19.54
CA LEU A 842 -0.23 13.69 -18.63
C LEU A 842 -1.21 14.06 -17.51
N LYS A 843 -1.29 15.35 -17.12
CA LYS A 843 -2.05 15.80 -15.94
C LYS A 843 -3.43 16.35 -16.26
N THR A 844 -3.56 17.17 -17.29
CA THR A 844 -4.70 18.07 -17.48
C THR A 844 -5.32 17.98 -18.87
N ALA A 845 -4.51 17.77 -19.92
CA ALA A 845 -4.97 17.73 -21.30
C ALA A 845 -5.92 16.54 -21.55
N TRP A 846 -7.07 16.81 -22.18
CA TRP A 846 -8.03 15.77 -22.57
C TRP A 846 -7.60 15.04 -23.86
N PRO A 847 -7.80 13.72 -23.99
CA PRO A 847 -8.34 12.80 -22.99
C PRO A 847 -7.35 12.56 -21.85
N LEU A 848 -7.85 12.40 -20.62
CA LEU A 848 -7.01 12.02 -19.48
C LEU A 848 -6.45 10.59 -19.67
N PRO A 849 -5.35 10.22 -18.99
CA PRO A 849 -4.88 8.83 -18.98
C PRO A 849 -6.00 7.88 -18.57
N CYS A 850 -6.12 6.75 -19.27
CA CYS A 850 -7.06 5.69 -18.89
C CYS A 850 -6.63 5.04 -17.57
N LEU A 851 -7.49 4.21 -16.98
CA LEU A 851 -7.06 3.32 -15.90
C LEU A 851 -6.20 2.18 -16.47
N ALA A 852 -5.29 1.62 -15.65
CA ALA A 852 -4.44 0.51 -16.07
C ALA A 852 -5.28 -0.68 -16.61
N ARG A 853 -6.37 -1.03 -15.92
CA ARG A 853 -7.30 -2.11 -16.32
C ARG A 853 -8.06 -1.86 -17.63
N GLU A 854 -8.09 -0.63 -18.13
CA GLU A 854 -8.76 -0.24 -19.38
C GLU A 854 -7.85 -0.36 -20.60
N LEU A 855 -6.59 -0.75 -20.40
CA LEU A 855 -5.68 -0.94 -21.52
C LEU A 855 -6.14 -2.15 -22.38
N PRO A 856 -6.20 -2.01 -23.72
CA PRO A 856 -7.01 -2.88 -24.60
C PRO A 856 -6.40 -4.25 -24.95
N PHE A 857 -5.58 -4.85 -24.10
CA PHE A 857 -4.75 -6.01 -24.48
C PHE A 857 -5.54 -7.30 -24.68
N VAL A 858 -5.15 -8.07 -25.71
CA VAL A 858 -5.73 -9.38 -26.03
C VAL A 858 -4.96 -10.46 -25.26
N ARG A 859 -5.68 -11.36 -24.58
CA ARG A 859 -5.08 -12.56 -23.98
C ARG A 859 -4.92 -13.59 -25.08
N ASP A 860 -3.74 -14.21 -25.21
CA ASP A 860 -3.56 -15.35 -26.12
C ASP A 860 -4.64 -16.40 -25.82
N GLY A 861 -5.57 -16.60 -26.78
CA GLY A 861 -6.69 -17.53 -26.68
C GLY A 861 -8.09 -16.95 -26.37
N GLY A 862 -8.28 -15.62 -26.27
CA GLY A 862 -9.60 -15.03 -26.02
C GLY A 862 -9.86 -13.74 -26.81
N ALA A 863 -11.11 -13.52 -27.22
CA ALA A 863 -11.54 -12.29 -27.90
C ALA A 863 -11.13 -11.04 -27.09
N ALA A 864 -10.81 -9.95 -27.80
CA ALA A 864 -10.49 -8.66 -27.20
C ALA A 864 -11.59 -8.25 -26.20
N ASN A 865 -11.18 -7.73 -25.04
CA ASN A 865 -12.11 -7.21 -24.05
C ASN A 865 -12.85 -6.01 -24.69
N PRO A 866 -14.19 -6.05 -24.82
CA PRO A 866 -14.94 -4.99 -25.50
C PRO A 866 -14.88 -3.65 -24.75
#